data_AF-A0A936T2I3-F1
#
_entry.id   AF-A0A936T2I3-F1
#
_cell.length_a   1.000
_cell.length_b   1.000
_cell.length_c   1.000
_cell.angle_alpha   90.00
_cell.angle_beta   90.00
_cell.angle_gamma   90.00
#
_symmetry.space_group_name_H-M   'P 1'
#
loop_
_entity.id
_entity.type
_entity.pdbx_description
1 polymer ?
#
loop_
_entity_poly.entity_id
_entity_poly.type
_entity_poly.pdbx_seq_one_letter_code
_entity_poly.pdbx_strand_id
1 'polypeptide(L)'
;MWWVFSALLALIVWALWYIIKLPLWLPIVGTILVVLAAVVRLLWTRIRASRAATALERAIAHQGAQQALNARPERRAEIQELQKQVQGGINALKTSKLGKGKKGGAAALYSLPWYVIIGPPGAGKTTALKHSGLVFPFSDPRGGGVRGVGGTRNCDWWFTNEAILLDTAGRYTTEGDDHDEWISFLQMLKRYRSRKPINGVLIAINIAELIDASEQQIESTGKKLRARIDEVMTQLQMVVPVYLLFTKCDLIAGFIEFFGDIRKSDRAQAWGATVKLTEDKTNPGALFEREFDVLVQKVHGRSLKRLSQERNREARERIYQFPLEFAGIKRNLTELVQTIFAVNTFQGTPLFRGFYFTSGTQEGRPLDRVLNRMGQAMGIRPPEAAAQQVTESKSYFLHDVFMNVVFPDGDVAARSAAEIKRQRIMRIAVSAAAFTLGFILSIPSIRSFAKNRELLSSTQQRVATAMKINWADGEPPEAKLDQIGPLYERLKELDRYRAELPLSHGWGMYRGEAIARPTVTAYVQLLSHGFVLPCKAKLEERLRAAKGKQYLKERTDLKTYLMMSDVKNLDLEEETRRLTDLWADILKATSNLAEFDLKDRLRVHVKYYLELVKSGKVTPPAADVALVTKVRDTLKAVPVQERYYDVFINSINDMVYDEASEVSQLNRKYPPLTLKSFFLDRPEALKFIKSARELKEGRMKEVEGPYTENGHYVAALNVANAAGLLESEQWVVPLGPEEQGDRIPINLKRLSEDYDQRYIEQWTDFLVDITVDPPKTVKEAIDLYNTLTRPPWPYLKILRELEDHTQWKKSKKEGGAGVDQEAANRMLNQKLAQSFAQRTGGYRIKTNVDVTKLGERPSTVPSTFAKLVSFSQSDTKAKQTVVTDTPLQTYVEILTELRRTMDAMNQPPTSTDMINLSEQLSDAAKKVEALLQPLDEKAKALLRPLLLNPLRVQGSRLAAPAAATTSP
;
A
#
# COMPACT_ATOMS: atom_id res chain seq x y z
N MET A 1 16.60 -28.57 0.98
CA MET A 1 15.27 -27.97 1.23
C MET A 1 15.37 -26.74 2.11
N TRP A 2 15.72 -26.84 3.40
CA TRP A 2 15.81 -25.65 4.26
C TRP A 2 16.82 -24.58 3.82
N TRP A 3 17.98 -24.99 3.29
CA TRP A 3 18.96 -24.06 2.72
C TRP A 3 18.42 -23.26 1.53
N VAL A 4 17.57 -23.88 0.71
CA VAL A 4 16.92 -23.21 -0.42
C VAL A 4 15.90 -22.20 0.09
N PHE A 5 15.11 -22.56 1.12
CA PHE A 5 14.16 -21.65 1.76
C PHE A 5 14.85 -20.47 2.45
N SER A 6 15.94 -20.71 3.19
CA SER A 6 16.74 -19.65 3.81
C SER A 6 17.39 -18.73 2.78
N ALA A 7 17.90 -19.28 1.67
CA ALA A 7 18.43 -18.49 0.56
C ALA A 7 17.34 -17.63 -0.11
N LEU A 8 16.15 -18.19 -0.33
CA LEU A 8 15.00 -17.47 -0.86
C LEU A 8 14.53 -16.35 0.07
N LEU A 9 14.48 -16.62 1.38
CA LEU A 9 14.04 -15.63 2.36
C LEU A 9 15.05 -14.50 2.51
N ALA A 10 16.36 -14.80 2.46
CA ALA A 10 17.41 -13.79 2.35
C ALA A 10 17.25 -12.96 1.06
N LEU A 11 17.05 -13.60 -0.09
CA LEU A 11 16.79 -12.91 -1.37
C LEU A 11 15.56 -12.00 -1.30
N ILE A 12 14.47 -12.44 -0.67
CA ILE A 12 13.25 -11.63 -0.48
C ILE A 12 13.52 -10.42 0.40
N VAL A 13 14.27 -10.60 1.50
CA VAL A 13 14.64 -9.51 2.42
C VAL A 13 15.50 -8.45 1.70
N TRP A 14 16.45 -8.87 0.87
CA TRP A 14 17.25 -7.97 0.04
C TRP A 14 16.45 -7.32 -1.10
N ALA A 15 15.50 -8.04 -1.70
CA ALA A 15 14.59 -7.49 -2.69
C ALA A 15 13.66 -6.41 -2.08
N LEU A 16 13.11 -6.65 -0.88
CA LEU A 16 12.30 -5.67 -0.15
C LEU A 16 13.08 -4.41 0.19
N TRP A 17 14.35 -4.55 0.59
CA TRP A 17 15.24 -3.41 0.78
C TRP A 17 15.42 -2.59 -0.51
N TYR A 18 15.69 -3.26 -1.63
CA TYR A 18 15.89 -2.60 -2.92
C TYR A 18 14.62 -1.88 -3.42
N ILE A 19 13.44 -2.48 -3.23
CA ILE A 19 12.17 -1.98 -3.75
C ILE A 19 11.62 -0.81 -2.89
N ILE A 20 11.64 -0.97 -1.57
CA ILE A 20 11.00 -0.04 -0.63
C ILE A 20 12.00 1.01 -0.11
N LYS A 21 13.28 0.91 -0.52
CA LYS A 21 14.39 1.74 -0.01
C LYS A 21 14.44 1.79 1.52
N LEU A 22 14.23 0.62 2.14
CA LEU A 22 14.38 0.49 3.58
C LEU A 22 15.83 0.82 3.99
N PRO A 23 16.07 1.29 5.22
CA PRO A 23 17.42 1.53 5.70
C PRO A 23 18.24 0.22 5.69
N LEU A 24 19.51 0.33 5.29
CA LEU A 24 20.40 -0.79 4.94
C LEU A 24 20.65 -1.78 6.09
N TRP A 25 20.37 -1.39 7.34
CA TRP A 25 20.48 -2.26 8.51
C TRP A 25 19.37 -3.32 8.56
N LEU A 26 18.17 -3.07 8.02
CA LEU A 26 17.06 -4.03 8.02
C LEU A 26 17.36 -5.30 7.22
N PRO A 27 17.86 -5.25 5.96
CA PRO A 27 18.22 -6.47 5.25
C PRO A 27 19.43 -7.17 5.86
N ILE A 28 20.37 -6.43 6.45
CA ILE A 28 21.52 -7.00 7.17
C ILE A 28 21.02 -7.79 8.38
N VAL A 29 20.19 -7.19 9.24
CA VAL A 29 19.61 -7.85 10.41
C VAL A 29 18.73 -9.02 9.99
N GLY A 30 17.91 -8.88 8.94
CA GLY A 30 17.11 -9.97 8.40
C GLY A 30 17.95 -11.13 7.89
N THR A 31 19.06 -10.86 7.19
CA THR A 31 20.00 -11.88 6.73
C THR A 31 20.71 -12.55 7.91
N ILE A 32 21.15 -11.77 8.89
CA ILE A 32 21.75 -12.28 10.13
C ILE A 32 20.76 -13.19 10.86
N LEU A 33 19.49 -12.79 10.99
CA LEU A 33 18.45 -13.61 11.63
C LEU A 33 18.18 -14.91 10.87
N VAL A 34 18.15 -14.87 9.54
CA VAL A 34 17.98 -16.07 8.70
C VAL A 34 19.18 -17.02 8.81
N VAL A 35 20.40 -16.49 8.79
CA VAL A 35 21.64 -17.25 8.99
C VAL A 35 21.69 -17.80 10.41
N LEU A 36 21.36 -16.99 11.42
CA LEU A 36 21.31 -17.40 12.82
C LEU A 36 20.27 -18.51 13.02
N ALA A 37 19.07 -18.38 12.45
CA ALA A 37 18.05 -19.42 12.50
C ALA A 37 18.50 -20.71 11.80
N ALA A 38 19.19 -20.60 10.66
CA ALA A 38 19.77 -21.75 9.97
C ALA A 38 20.87 -22.43 10.81
N VAL A 39 21.75 -21.64 11.43
CA VAL A 39 22.84 -22.12 12.31
C VAL A 39 22.27 -22.72 13.59
N VAL A 40 21.34 -22.07 14.26
CA VAL A 40 20.64 -22.58 15.45
C VAL A 40 19.93 -23.88 15.12
N ARG A 41 19.28 -23.99 13.95
CA ARG A 41 18.65 -25.25 13.52
C ARG A 41 19.68 -26.33 13.20
N LEU A 42 20.81 -25.98 12.59
CA LEU A 42 21.90 -26.93 12.31
C LEU A 42 22.51 -27.46 13.61
N LEU A 43 22.75 -26.55 14.57
CA LEU A 43 23.17 -26.87 15.92
C LEU A 43 22.08 -27.69 16.64
N TRP A 44 20.81 -27.32 16.55
CA TRP A 44 19.71 -28.04 17.18
C TRP A 44 19.51 -29.43 16.59
N THR A 45 19.67 -29.61 15.28
CA THR A 45 19.61 -30.95 14.66
C THR A 45 20.81 -31.81 15.03
N ARG A 46 22.01 -31.23 15.17
CA ARG A 46 23.19 -31.92 15.71
C ARG A 46 23.02 -32.27 17.19
N ILE A 47 22.54 -31.34 18.01
CA ILE A 47 22.27 -31.52 19.44
C ILE A 47 21.14 -32.53 19.64
N ARG A 48 20.07 -32.48 18.85
CA ARG A 48 18.96 -33.44 18.89
C ARG A 48 19.42 -34.84 18.50
N ALA A 49 20.28 -34.98 17.48
CA ALA A 49 20.88 -36.27 17.14
C ALA A 49 21.74 -36.83 18.28
N SER A 50 22.53 -35.96 18.94
CA SER A 50 23.33 -36.32 20.11
C SER A 50 22.46 -36.64 21.35
N ARG A 51 21.41 -35.86 21.62
CA ARG A 51 20.45 -36.09 22.70
C ARG A 51 19.60 -37.33 22.46
N ALA A 52 19.25 -37.66 21.23
CA ALA A 52 18.52 -38.90 20.92
C ALA A 52 19.34 -40.16 21.19
N ALA A 53 20.66 -40.14 20.89
CA ALA A 53 21.56 -41.24 21.24
C ALA A 53 21.75 -41.35 22.77
N THR A 54 21.91 -40.22 23.46
CA THR A 54 22.03 -40.18 24.92
C THR A 54 20.71 -40.57 25.61
N ALA A 55 19.56 -40.25 25.00
CA ALA A 55 18.24 -40.61 25.50
C ALA A 55 17.90 -42.08 25.24
N LEU A 56 18.42 -42.69 24.17
CA LEU A 56 18.36 -44.14 23.97
C LEU A 56 19.17 -44.86 25.05
N GLU A 57 20.37 -44.37 25.35
CA GLU A 57 21.18 -44.91 26.45
C GLU A 57 20.47 -44.80 27.79
N ARG A 58 19.86 -43.63 28.06
CA ARG A 58 19.03 -43.45 29.26
C ARG A 58 17.78 -44.31 29.23
N ALA A 59 17.11 -44.50 28.10
CA ALA A 59 15.92 -45.35 27.99
C ALA A 59 16.26 -46.83 28.22
N ILE A 60 17.36 -47.32 27.63
CA ILE A 60 17.91 -48.66 27.86
C ILE A 60 18.29 -48.83 29.34
N ALA A 61 18.97 -47.83 29.93
CA ALA A 61 19.31 -47.83 31.36
C ALA A 61 18.06 -47.74 32.27
N HIS A 62 17.03 -47.01 31.88
CA HIS A 62 15.81 -46.82 32.67
C HIS A 62 14.89 -48.05 32.62
N GLN A 63 14.84 -48.76 31.48
CA GLN A 63 14.15 -50.04 31.35
C GLN A 63 14.84 -51.11 32.22
N GLY A 64 16.17 -51.12 32.26
CA GLY A 64 16.95 -51.96 33.19
C GLY A 64 16.75 -51.60 34.66
N ALA A 65 16.68 -50.30 35.00
CA ALA A 65 16.46 -49.84 36.37
C ALA A 65 15.04 -50.14 36.90
N GLN A 66 14.00 -50.05 36.04
CA GLN A 66 12.64 -50.46 36.41
C GLN A 66 12.54 -51.98 36.61
N GLN A 67 13.24 -52.79 35.81
CA GLN A 67 13.34 -54.23 36.05
C GLN A 67 14.07 -54.57 37.36
N ALA A 68 15.10 -53.80 37.75
CA ALA A 68 15.78 -53.97 39.03
C ALA A 68 14.89 -53.64 40.23
N LEU A 69 14.03 -52.61 40.12
CA LEU A 69 13.12 -52.20 41.19
C LEU A 69 12.04 -53.26 41.48
N ASN A 70 11.51 -53.90 40.43
CA ASN A 70 10.46 -54.91 40.51
C ASN A 70 10.97 -56.33 40.83
N ALA A 71 12.29 -56.52 40.94
CA ALA A 71 12.92 -57.82 41.23
C ALA A 71 13.20 -58.02 42.74
N ARG A 72 13.20 -59.30 43.18
CA ARG A 72 13.53 -59.73 44.55
C ARG A 72 14.96 -59.27 44.95
N PRO A 73 15.25 -58.99 46.25
CA PRO A 73 16.51 -58.37 46.71
C PRO A 73 17.79 -59.06 46.25
N GLU A 74 17.82 -60.40 46.21
CA GLU A 74 18.97 -61.21 45.77
C GLU A 74 19.30 -61.04 44.28
N ARG A 75 18.33 -60.65 43.43
CA ARG A 75 18.50 -60.50 41.98
C ARG A 75 18.82 -59.09 41.52
N ARG A 76 18.82 -58.11 42.44
CA ARG A 76 19.10 -56.69 42.13
C ARG A 76 20.56 -56.47 41.73
N ALA A 77 21.49 -57.20 42.36
CA ALA A 77 22.91 -57.11 42.07
C ALA A 77 23.26 -57.61 40.66
N GLU A 78 22.64 -58.70 40.20
CA GLU A 78 22.84 -59.25 38.86
C GLU A 78 22.27 -58.33 37.77
N ILE A 79 21.10 -57.72 37.99
CA ILE A 79 20.48 -56.78 37.03
C ILE A 79 21.32 -55.49 36.90
N GLN A 80 21.92 -55.01 38.00
CA GLN A 80 22.82 -53.85 37.98
C GLN A 80 24.13 -54.15 37.24
N GLU A 81 24.70 -55.35 37.38
CA GLU A 81 25.91 -55.75 36.66
C GLU A 81 25.65 -55.93 35.15
N LEU A 82 24.48 -56.44 34.78
CA LEU A 82 24.01 -56.50 33.39
C LEU A 82 23.83 -55.13 32.75
N GLN A 83 23.23 -54.19 33.48
CA GLN A 83 23.07 -52.81 33.04
C GLN A 83 24.44 -52.13 32.82
N LYS A 84 25.42 -52.44 33.68
CA LYS A 84 26.81 -51.99 33.56
C LYS A 84 27.50 -52.58 32.32
N GLN A 85 27.24 -53.85 31.99
CA GLN A 85 27.78 -54.51 30.79
C GLN A 85 27.19 -53.98 29.48
N VAL A 86 25.87 -53.78 29.38
CA VAL A 86 25.23 -53.16 28.20
C VAL A 86 25.75 -51.73 28.00
N GLN A 87 25.85 -50.95 29.08
CA GLN A 87 26.40 -49.59 29.04
C GLN A 87 27.90 -49.60 28.66
N GLY A 88 28.65 -50.60 29.12
CA GLY A 88 30.04 -50.86 28.75
C GLY A 88 30.22 -51.16 27.27
N GLY A 89 29.38 -52.03 26.69
CA GLY A 89 29.39 -52.36 25.25
C GLY A 89 29.08 -51.16 24.36
N ILE A 90 28.08 -50.34 24.74
CA ILE A 90 27.75 -49.11 24.02
C ILE A 90 28.89 -48.08 24.11
N ASN A 91 29.51 -47.93 25.28
CA ASN A 91 30.65 -47.02 25.49
C ASN A 91 31.90 -47.48 24.71
N ALA A 92 32.19 -48.78 24.68
CA ALA A 92 33.30 -49.33 23.92
C ALA A 92 33.11 -49.11 22.40
N LEU A 93 31.90 -49.35 21.89
CA LEU A 93 31.50 -49.05 20.50
C LEU A 93 31.76 -47.58 20.13
N LYS A 94 31.42 -46.62 21.02
CA LYS A 94 31.71 -45.19 20.83
C LYS A 94 33.21 -44.87 20.78
N THR A 95 34.02 -45.54 21.58
CA THR A 95 35.48 -45.28 21.68
C THR A 95 36.32 -45.95 20.59
N SER A 96 35.75 -46.95 19.91
CA SER A 96 36.39 -47.71 18.83
C SER A 96 36.68 -46.89 17.56
N LYS A 97 37.54 -47.42 16.66
CA LYS A 97 37.84 -46.79 15.35
C LYS A 97 36.59 -46.62 14.47
N LEU A 98 35.60 -47.52 14.61
CA LEU A 98 34.29 -47.45 13.94
C LEU A 98 33.46 -46.24 14.42
N GLY A 99 33.56 -45.87 15.70
CA GLY A 99 32.91 -44.69 16.29
C GLY A 99 33.65 -43.37 16.04
N LYS A 100 34.99 -43.39 15.98
CA LYS A 100 35.83 -42.18 15.79
C LYS A 100 35.77 -41.56 14.39
N GLY A 101 35.44 -42.34 13.35
CA GLY A 101 35.44 -41.87 11.95
C GLY A 101 34.24 -41.00 11.53
N LYS A 102 33.14 -41.00 12.28
CA LYS A 102 31.92 -40.22 11.95
C LYS A 102 31.57 -39.31 13.13
N LYS A 103 31.70 -37.99 12.93
CA LYS A 103 31.56 -36.94 13.97
C LYS A 103 30.29 -37.12 14.83
N GLY A 104 30.48 -37.59 16.07
CA GLY A 104 29.49 -37.58 17.16
C GLY A 104 29.01 -38.99 17.57
N GLY A 105 28.98 -39.27 18.89
CA GLY A 105 28.62 -40.59 19.46
C GLY A 105 27.26 -41.17 19.06
N ALA A 106 26.38 -40.39 18.40
CA ALA A 106 25.14 -40.87 17.78
C ALA A 106 25.37 -41.65 16.46
N ALA A 107 26.50 -41.43 15.77
CA ALA A 107 26.87 -42.16 14.57
C ALA A 107 27.35 -43.59 14.86
N ALA A 108 27.81 -43.85 16.10
CA ALA A 108 28.27 -45.16 16.53
C ALA A 108 27.14 -46.20 16.54
N LEU A 109 25.92 -45.82 16.93
CA LEU A 109 24.79 -46.76 16.94
C LEU A 109 24.44 -47.23 15.52
N TYR A 110 24.43 -46.33 14.52
CA TYR A 110 24.23 -46.67 13.10
C TYR A 110 25.44 -47.27 12.38
N SER A 111 26.56 -47.47 13.09
CA SER A 111 27.77 -48.01 12.48
C SER A 111 27.68 -49.51 12.19
N LEU A 112 26.85 -50.24 12.95
CA LEU A 112 26.55 -51.65 12.75
C LEU A 112 25.07 -51.88 12.41
N PRO A 113 24.74 -52.85 11.53
CA PRO A 113 23.38 -53.32 11.29
C PRO A 113 22.81 -54.09 12.49
N TRP A 114 21.50 -53.98 12.71
CA TRP A 114 20.77 -54.60 13.82
C TRP A 114 19.82 -55.67 13.29
N TYR A 115 19.89 -56.89 13.80
CA TYR A 115 18.99 -57.97 13.41
C TYR A 115 18.24 -58.50 14.61
N VAL A 116 16.98 -58.90 14.39
CA VAL A 116 16.14 -59.54 15.40
C VAL A 116 16.05 -61.02 15.08
N ILE A 117 16.23 -61.89 16.07
CA ILE A 117 15.99 -63.32 15.95
C ILE A 117 14.68 -63.67 16.66
N ILE A 118 13.72 -64.22 15.92
CA ILE A 118 12.37 -64.58 16.38
C ILE A 118 12.16 -66.08 16.16
N GLY A 119 11.43 -66.74 17.06
CA GLY A 119 11.05 -68.14 16.89
C GLY A 119 10.50 -68.76 18.17
N PRO A 120 9.83 -69.92 18.10
CA PRO A 120 9.27 -70.61 19.25
C PRO A 120 10.27 -70.84 20.40
N PRO A 121 9.80 -71.01 21.66
CA PRO A 121 10.64 -71.51 22.73
C PRO A 121 11.31 -72.82 22.33
N GLY A 122 12.59 -73.00 22.67
CA GLY A 122 13.30 -74.24 22.31
C GLY A 122 13.74 -74.35 20.84
N ALA A 123 13.43 -73.40 19.96
CA ALA A 123 13.85 -73.39 18.55
C ALA A 123 15.35 -73.12 18.31
N GLY A 124 16.21 -73.27 19.33
CA GLY A 124 17.67 -73.19 19.17
C GLY A 124 18.27 -71.79 18.92
N LYS A 125 17.52 -70.69 19.08
CA LYS A 125 18.00 -69.30 18.85
C LYS A 125 19.32 -68.97 19.56
N THR A 126 19.32 -69.05 20.89
CA THR A 126 20.48 -68.74 21.73
C THR A 126 21.64 -69.70 21.48
N THR A 127 21.33 -70.99 21.27
CA THR A 127 22.33 -72.01 20.94
C THR A 127 22.99 -71.72 19.59
N ALA A 128 22.20 -71.31 18.59
CA ALA A 128 22.71 -70.93 17.28
C ALA A 128 23.65 -69.72 17.38
N LEU A 129 23.29 -68.70 18.18
CA LEU A 129 24.18 -67.56 18.40
C LEU A 129 25.51 -67.94 19.06
N LYS A 130 25.48 -68.74 20.13
CA LYS A 130 26.68 -69.17 20.86
C LYS A 130 27.63 -70.01 20.01
N HIS A 131 27.09 -70.90 19.19
CA HIS A 131 27.86 -71.84 18.39
C HIS A 131 28.02 -71.41 16.93
N SER A 132 27.67 -70.16 16.61
CA SER A 132 27.83 -69.56 15.27
C SER A 132 29.28 -69.37 14.86
N GLY A 133 30.23 -69.36 15.80
CA GLY A 133 31.63 -69.03 15.53
C GLY A 133 31.89 -67.53 15.36
N LEU A 134 30.89 -66.68 15.63
CA LEU A 134 31.05 -65.23 15.67
C LEU A 134 31.94 -64.80 16.84
N VAL A 135 32.70 -63.71 16.64
CA VAL A 135 33.53 -63.13 17.70
C VAL A 135 32.67 -62.15 18.51
N PHE A 136 32.60 -62.38 19.83
CA PHE A 136 31.90 -61.54 20.78
C PHE A 136 32.91 -60.84 21.72
N PRO A 137 33.35 -59.61 21.42
CA PRO A 137 34.43 -58.95 22.16
C PRO A 137 34.08 -58.59 23.61
N PHE A 138 32.79 -58.60 23.95
CA PHE A 138 32.24 -58.07 25.21
C PHE A 138 31.59 -59.15 26.10
N SER A 139 31.76 -60.43 25.77
CA SER A 139 31.30 -61.58 26.58
C SER A 139 32.35 -62.03 27.61
N ASP A 140 31.91 -62.64 28.71
CA ASP A 140 32.79 -63.33 29.68
C ASP A 140 33.74 -64.29 28.91
N PRO A 141 35.05 -64.39 29.25
CA PRO A 141 36.00 -65.33 28.64
C PRO A 141 35.56 -66.81 28.67
N ARG A 142 34.49 -67.16 29.40
CA ARG A 142 33.78 -68.45 29.33
C ARG A 142 32.72 -68.58 28.21
N GLY A 143 32.60 -67.60 27.30
CA GLY A 143 31.85 -67.72 26.05
C GLY A 143 30.33 -67.48 26.15
N GLY A 144 29.90 -66.35 26.71
CA GLY A 144 28.47 -65.99 26.75
C GLY A 144 28.22 -64.50 26.62
N GLY A 145 27.36 -64.10 25.67
CA GLY A 145 26.88 -62.72 25.53
C GLY A 145 26.25 -62.16 26.81
N VAL A 146 25.94 -60.87 26.80
CA VAL A 146 25.37 -60.15 27.94
C VAL A 146 23.98 -60.73 28.27
N ARG A 147 23.94 -61.63 29.25
CA ARG A 147 22.86 -62.60 29.49
C ARG A 147 21.77 -62.01 30.40
N GLY A 148 20.53 -61.86 29.95
CA GLY A 148 19.41 -61.63 30.87
C GLY A 148 19.29 -62.76 31.91
N VAL A 149 19.02 -62.42 33.17
CA VAL A 149 18.96 -63.41 34.26
C VAL A 149 17.61 -64.17 34.19
N GLY A 150 17.67 -65.50 34.05
CA GLY A 150 16.52 -66.40 34.21
C GLY A 150 15.95 -67.05 32.95
N GLY A 151 16.78 -67.30 31.94
CA GLY A 151 16.33 -67.62 30.58
C GLY A 151 16.05 -66.33 29.81
N THR A 152 15.74 -66.42 28.50
CA THR A 152 15.46 -65.26 27.65
C THR A 152 14.13 -64.62 28.09
N ARG A 153 14.22 -63.87 29.20
CA ARG A 153 13.39 -62.78 29.74
C ARG A 153 12.90 -61.81 28.68
N ASN A 154 13.59 -60.69 28.53
CA ASN A 154 13.00 -59.51 27.93
C ASN A 154 13.81 -59.01 26.72
N CYS A 155 14.40 -59.95 25.96
CA CYS A 155 15.37 -59.78 24.85
C CYS A 155 16.84 -59.70 25.30
N ASP A 156 17.68 -60.61 24.79
CA ASP A 156 19.13 -60.63 25.02
C ASP A 156 19.88 -59.89 23.91
N TRP A 157 20.94 -59.16 24.28
CA TRP A 157 21.71 -58.33 23.35
C TRP A 157 23.08 -58.97 23.07
N TRP A 158 23.34 -59.24 21.80
CA TRP A 158 24.58 -59.86 21.33
C TRP A 158 25.34 -58.90 20.42
N PHE A 159 26.54 -58.51 20.85
CA PHE A 159 27.39 -57.56 20.14
C PHE A 159 28.54 -58.30 19.44
N THR A 160 28.60 -58.23 18.11
CA THR A 160 29.73 -58.74 17.31
C THR A 160 30.51 -57.59 16.68
N ASN A 161 31.58 -57.91 15.95
CA ASN A 161 32.34 -56.91 15.18
C ASN A 161 31.54 -56.37 13.98
N GLU A 162 30.60 -57.17 13.46
CA GLU A 162 29.89 -56.93 12.21
C GLU A 162 28.43 -56.48 12.41
N ALA A 163 27.78 -56.86 13.51
CA ALA A 163 26.36 -56.57 13.74
C ALA A 163 25.96 -56.59 15.23
N ILE A 164 24.75 -56.10 15.51
CA ILE A 164 24.06 -56.27 16.80
C ILE A 164 22.88 -57.22 16.59
N LEU A 165 22.84 -58.32 17.33
CA LEU A 165 21.79 -59.32 17.26
C LEU A 165 20.92 -59.24 18.52
N LEU A 166 19.61 -59.13 18.32
CA LEU A 166 18.60 -59.07 19.37
C LEU A 166 17.91 -60.43 19.44
N ASP A 167 18.23 -61.22 20.46
CA ASP A 167 17.65 -62.54 20.69
C ASP A 167 16.37 -62.40 21.52
N THR A 168 15.22 -62.61 20.88
CA THR A 168 13.93 -62.44 21.54
C THR A 168 13.53 -63.67 22.36
N ALA A 169 12.81 -63.47 23.45
CA ALA A 169 12.24 -64.55 24.22
C ALA A 169 11.32 -65.43 23.36
N GLY A 170 11.42 -66.75 23.47
CA GLY A 170 10.52 -67.65 22.75
C GLY A 170 9.04 -67.42 23.07
N ARG A 171 8.71 -66.97 24.29
CA ARG A 171 7.33 -66.76 24.74
C ARG A 171 6.59 -65.63 24.03
N TYR A 172 7.33 -64.70 23.40
CA TYR A 172 6.74 -63.72 22.49
C TYR A 172 6.11 -64.37 21.24
N THR A 173 6.13 -65.71 21.09
CA THR A 173 5.41 -66.42 20.03
C THR A 173 4.20 -67.23 20.52
N THR A 174 4.01 -67.37 21.85
CA THR A 174 3.04 -68.33 22.42
C THR A 174 2.04 -67.76 23.43
N GLU A 175 2.31 -66.61 24.10
CA GLU A 175 1.45 -66.05 25.17
C GLU A 175 1.07 -64.57 24.94
N GLY A 176 -0.05 -64.13 25.54
CA GLY A 176 -0.66 -62.80 25.34
C GLY A 176 -0.16 -61.67 26.25
N ASP A 177 0.24 -61.97 27.49
CA ASP A 177 0.52 -60.96 28.52
C ASP A 177 1.80 -60.13 28.28
N ASP A 178 2.71 -60.61 27.43
CA ASP A 178 4.00 -59.96 27.15
C ASP A 178 4.04 -59.23 25.78
N HIS A 179 2.90 -59.14 25.07
CA HIS A 179 2.81 -58.46 23.76
C HIS A 179 3.12 -56.95 23.87
N ASP A 180 2.63 -56.29 24.92
CA ASP A 180 2.82 -54.84 25.11
C ASP A 180 4.28 -54.46 25.39
N GLU A 181 5.05 -55.34 26.06
CA GLU A 181 6.48 -55.14 26.30
C GLU A 181 7.26 -55.18 24.96
N TRP A 182 6.93 -56.15 24.10
CA TRP A 182 7.50 -56.27 22.76
C TRP A 182 7.20 -55.06 21.87
N ILE A 183 5.94 -54.60 21.84
CA ILE A 183 5.55 -53.42 21.08
C ILE A 183 6.23 -52.16 21.62
N SER A 184 6.32 -52.00 22.94
CA SER A 184 7.01 -50.87 23.58
C SER A 184 8.50 -50.84 23.22
N PHE A 185 9.14 -52.01 23.16
CA PHE A 185 10.52 -52.15 22.70
C PHE A 185 10.68 -51.72 21.22
N LEU A 186 9.80 -52.18 20.33
CA LEU A 186 9.82 -51.75 18.92
C LEU A 186 9.58 -50.24 18.77
N GLN A 187 8.67 -49.66 19.54
CA GLN A 187 8.43 -48.21 19.55
C GLN A 187 9.64 -47.42 20.05
N MET A 188 10.37 -47.94 21.05
CA MET A 188 11.65 -47.38 21.49
C MET A 188 12.66 -47.38 20.32
N LEU A 189 12.82 -48.50 19.61
CA LEU A 189 13.70 -48.56 18.44
C LEU A 189 13.29 -47.56 17.35
N LYS A 190 11.98 -47.43 17.07
CA LYS A 190 11.46 -46.42 16.13
C LYS A 190 11.78 -44.99 16.56
N ARG A 191 11.61 -44.67 17.85
CA ARG A 191 11.80 -43.32 18.40
C ARG A 191 13.26 -42.89 18.35
N TYR A 192 14.16 -43.79 18.72
CA TYR A 192 15.57 -43.43 18.92
C TYR A 192 16.49 -43.85 17.79
N ARG A 193 16.15 -44.90 17.04
CA ARG A 193 16.84 -45.36 15.81
C ARG A 193 15.98 -45.15 14.55
N SER A 194 15.31 -44.01 14.46
CA SER A 194 14.31 -43.61 13.43
C SER A 194 14.68 -43.75 11.93
N ARG A 195 15.95 -43.83 11.53
CA ARG A 195 16.34 -44.02 10.11
C ARG A 195 16.13 -45.45 9.61
N LYS A 196 16.80 -46.42 10.24
CA LYS A 196 16.73 -47.86 10.03
C LYS A 196 16.70 -48.54 11.41
N PRO A 197 15.52 -48.70 12.06
CA PRO A 197 15.42 -49.25 13.41
C PRO A 197 15.98 -50.67 13.52
N ILE A 198 15.77 -51.51 12.51
CA ILE A 198 16.45 -52.79 12.31
C ILE A 198 16.88 -52.93 10.83
N ASN A 199 17.64 -53.96 10.51
CA ASN A 199 18.22 -54.23 9.19
C ASN A 199 17.75 -55.56 8.60
N GLY A 200 17.26 -56.49 9.42
CA GLY A 200 16.63 -57.74 8.98
C GLY A 200 16.09 -58.56 10.15
N VAL A 201 15.36 -59.62 9.83
CA VAL A 201 14.77 -60.54 10.82
C VAL A 201 15.21 -61.98 10.50
N LEU A 202 15.73 -62.71 11.48
CA LEU A 202 15.99 -64.13 11.36
C LEU A 202 14.89 -64.90 12.09
N ILE A 203 14.33 -65.91 11.44
CA ILE A 203 13.29 -66.77 12.00
C ILE A 203 13.89 -68.14 12.28
N ALA A 204 14.11 -68.47 13.55
CA ALA A 204 14.61 -69.78 13.95
C ALA A 204 13.45 -70.76 14.12
N ILE A 205 13.54 -71.91 13.45
CA ILE A 205 12.50 -72.93 13.40
C ILE A 205 13.14 -74.27 13.71
N ASN A 206 12.58 -75.01 14.67
CA ASN A 206 13.05 -76.35 14.98
C ASN A 206 12.60 -77.31 13.90
N ILE A 207 13.52 -77.91 13.15
CA ILE A 207 13.14 -78.82 12.05
C ILE A 207 12.43 -80.07 12.59
N ALA A 208 12.82 -80.57 13.77
CA ALA A 208 12.25 -81.79 14.35
C ALA A 208 10.76 -81.65 14.68
N GLU A 209 10.30 -80.44 15.01
CA GLU A 209 8.87 -80.16 15.23
C GLU A 209 8.08 -80.19 13.92
N LEU A 210 8.72 -79.91 12.79
CA LEU A 210 8.07 -79.90 11.48
C LEU A 210 8.06 -81.26 10.79
N ILE A 211 8.94 -82.17 11.21
CA ILE A 211 9.07 -83.51 10.64
C ILE A 211 7.71 -84.21 10.76
N ASP A 212 7.21 -84.47 11.97
CA ASP A 212 5.95 -85.20 12.23
C ASP A 212 4.71 -84.32 12.41
N ALA A 213 4.79 -83.01 12.12
CA ALA A 213 3.66 -82.09 12.23
C ALA A 213 2.56 -82.37 11.20
N SER A 214 1.30 -82.17 11.62
CA SER A 214 0.16 -82.11 10.70
C SER A 214 0.12 -80.79 9.92
N GLU A 215 -0.60 -80.79 8.80
CA GLU A 215 -0.83 -79.60 7.96
C GLU A 215 -1.34 -78.41 8.78
N GLN A 216 -2.33 -78.65 9.64
CA GLN A 216 -2.89 -77.62 10.54
C GLN A 216 -1.85 -77.06 11.53
N GLN A 217 -0.93 -77.90 12.04
CA GLN A 217 0.13 -77.45 12.94
C GLN A 217 1.16 -76.58 12.21
N ILE A 218 1.48 -76.92 10.96
CA ILE A 218 2.40 -76.15 10.10
C ILE A 218 1.79 -74.79 9.76
N GLU A 219 0.54 -74.77 9.30
CA GLU A 219 -0.19 -73.54 8.98
C GLU A 219 -0.30 -72.62 10.22
N SER A 220 -0.66 -73.18 11.38
CA SER A 220 -0.75 -72.44 12.65
C SER A 220 0.60 -71.82 13.04
N THR A 221 1.69 -72.59 12.89
CA THR A 221 3.05 -72.10 13.15
C THR A 221 3.43 -70.98 12.18
N GLY A 222 3.12 -71.14 10.89
CA GLY A 222 3.34 -70.14 9.85
C GLY A 222 2.60 -68.83 10.12
N LYS A 223 1.31 -68.90 10.50
CA LYS A 223 0.50 -67.73 10.85
C LYS A 223 1.05 -66.98 12.07
N LYS A 224 1.48 -67.70 13.11
CA LYS A 224 2.10 -67.09 14.31
C LYS A 224 3.41 -66.36 13.95
N LEU A 225 4.26 -66.98 13.13
CA LEU A 225 5.51 -66.36 12.67
C LEU A 225 5.25 -65.14 11.78
N ARG A 226 4.28 -65.23 10.85
CA ARG A 226 3.81 -64.12 10.00
C ARG A 226 3.38 -62.93 10.84
N ALA A 227 2.53 -63.15 11.85
CA ALA A 227 2.04 -62.10 12.72
C ALA A 227 3.18 -61.33 13.42
N ARG A 228 4.21 -62.04 13.90
CA ARG A 228 5.38 -61.38 14.52
C ARG A 228 6.22 -60.58 13.54
N ILE A 229 6.34 -61.03 12.29
CA ILE A 229 6.99 -60.24 11.24
C ILE A 229 6.15 -58.98 10.94
N ASP A 230 4.83 -59.09 10.88
CA ASP A 230 3.93 -57.97 10.61
C ASP A 230 3.94 -56.93 11.74
N GLU A 231 4.02 -57.36 13.00
CA GLU A 231 4.22 -56.47 14.16
C GLU A 231 5.49 -55.63 14.00
N VAL A 232 6.61 -56.28 13.65
CA VAL A 232 7.90 -55.62 13.39
C VAL A 232 7.77 -54.60 12.27
N MET A 233 7.21 -55.01 11.12
CA MET A 233 7.07 -54.15 9.94
C MET A 233 6.14 -52.95 10.21
N THR A 234 5.02 -53.18 10.90
CA THR A 234 4.00 -52.16 11.18
C THR A 234 4.51 -51.15 12.21
N GLN A 235 5.05 -51.61 13.34
CA GLN A 235 5.53 -50.71 14.39
C GLN A 235 6.70 -49.87 13.88
N LEU A 236 7.67 -50.50 13.21
CA LEU A 236 8.87 -49.84 12.70
C LEU A 236 8.66 -49.10 11.36
N GLN A 237 7.50 -49.28 10.71
CA GLN A 237 7.13 -48.68 9.41
C GLN A 237 8.13 -48.98 8.28
N MET A 238 8.58 -50.23 8.21
CA MET A 238 9.62 -50.66 7.29
C MET A 238 9.33 -52.05 6.71
N VAL A 239 9.85 -52.31 5.51
CA VAL A 239 9.88 -53.66 4.92
C VAL A 239 11.28 -54.21 5.13
N VAL A 240 11.36 -55.39 5.74
CA VAL A 240 12.63 -56.01 6.16
C VAL A 240 12.90 -57.31 5.41
N PRO A 241 14.17 -57.63 5.11
CA PRO A 241 14.56 -58.97 4.68
C PRO A 241 14.37 -59.96 5.82
N VAL A 242 13.78 -61.11 5.51
CA VAL A 242 13.53 -62.20 6.45
C VAL A 242 14.30 -63.45 6.01
N TYR A 243 15.07 -64.02 6.94
CA TYR A 243 15.90 -65.22 6.73
C TYR A 243 15.35 -66.36 7.58
N LEU A 244 15.05 -67.50 6.97
CA LEU A 244 14.62 -68.68 7.72
C LEU A 244 15.84 -69.51 8.13
N LEU A 245 15.99 -69.78 9.43
CA LEU A 245 16.96 -70.70 9.99
C LEU A 245 16.23 -71.96 10.47
N PHE A 246 16.33 -73.03 9.72
CA PHE A 246 15.97 -74.36 10.20
C PHE A 246 17.10 -74.87 11.08
N THR A 247 16.81 -75.00 12.37
CA THR A 247 17.75 -75.40 13.42
C THR A 247 17.52 -76.85 13.81
N LYS A 248 18.49 -77.43 14.52
CA LYS A 248 18.49 -78.82 15.01
C LYS A 248 18.41 -79.86 13.88
N CYS A 249 19.05 -79.59 12.75
CA CYS A 249 19.10 -80.53 11.63
C CYS A 249 19.82 -81.85 11.95
N ASP A 250 20.61 -81.88 13.03
CA ASP A 250 21.19 -83.09 13.60
C ASP A 250 20.16 -84.12 14.10
N LEU A 251 18.92 -83.69 14.38
CA LEU A 251 17.84 -84.59 14.78
C LEU A 251 17.20 -85.35 13.60
N ILE A 252 17.52 -84.97 12.36
CA ILE A 252 17.14 -85.73 11.16
C ILE A 252 17.98 -87.01 11.14
N ALA A 253 17.33 -88.17 11.06
CA ALA A 253 18.04 -89.45 11.01
C ALA A 253 19.13 -89.47 9.92
N GLY A 254 20.34 -89.80 10.35
CA GLY A 254 21.52 -89.92 9.49
C GLY A 254 22.31 -88.63 9.24
N PHE A 255 21.89 -87.47 9.77
CA PHE A 255 22.60 -86.20 9.56
C PHE A 255 24.06 -86.25 10.06
N ILE A 256 24.26 -86.80 11.27
CA ILE A 256 25.58 -86.82 11.92
C ILE A 256 26.54 -87.73 11.15
N GLU A 257 26.08 -88.90 10.74
CA GLU A 257 26.86 -89.87 9.97
C GLU A 257 27.16 -89.36 8.55
N PHE A 258 26.19 -88.67 7.94
CA PHE A 258 26.29 -88.12 6.59
C PHE A 258 27.28 -86.96 6.48
N PHE A 259 27.28 -86.04 7.44
CA PHE A 259 28.17 -84.87 7.44
C PHE A 259 29.41 -85.03 8.34
N GLY A 260 29.55 -86.15 9.06
CA GLY A 260 30.63 -86.35 10.03
C GLY A 260 32.04 -86.28 9.44
N ASP A 261 32.21 -86.52 8.14
CA ASP A 261 33.50 -86.49 7.42
C ASP A 261 33.93 -85.08 6.96
N ILE A 262 33.08 -84.07 7.06
CA ILE A 262 33.40 -82.74 6.53
C ILE A 262 34.36 -81.95 7.43
N ARG A 263 35.27 -81.20 6.81
CA ARG A 263 36.29 -80.38 7.48
C ARG A 263 35.64 -79.21 8.23
N LYS A 264 36.36 -78.62 9.18
CA LYS A 264 35.89 -77.46 9.94
C LYS A 264 35.51 -76.26 9.04
N SER A 265 36.28 -76.03 7.97
CA SER A 265 35.97 -75.00 6.95
C SER A 265 34.65 -75.26 6.26
N ASP A 266 34.36 -76.52 5.93
CA ASP A 266 33.17 -76.91 5.18
C ASP A 266 31.93 -76.93 6.10
N ARG A 267 32.13 -77.21 7.41
CA ARG A 267 31.09 -77.03 8.44
C ARG A 267 30.72 -75.56 8.64
N ALA A 268 31.58 -74.61 8.29
CA ALA A 268 31.27 -73.19 8.43
C ALA A 268 30.36 -72.67 7.30
N GLN A 269 30.36 -73.34 6.13
CA GLN A 269 29.64 -72.93 4.93
C GLN A 269 28.13 -72.83 5.17
N ALA A 270 27.46 -71.90 4.48
CA ALA A 270 26.01 -71.81 4.54
C ALA A 270 25.39 -72.96 3.72
N TRP A 271 24.57 -73.81 4.35
CA TRP A 271 23.81 -74.84 3.66
C TRP A 271 22.35 -74.40 3.53
N GLY A 272 21.95 -74.02 2.31
CA GLY A 272 20.67 -73.39 2.06
C GLY A 272 20.64 -72.65 0.73
N ALA A 273 19.67 -71.74 0.58
CA ALA A 273 19.55 -70.90 -0.60
C ALA A 273 19.24 -69.43 -0.25
N THR A 274 19.84 -68.53 -1.04
CA THR A 274 19.81 -67.08 -0.86
C THR A 274 19.12 -66.44 -2.06
N VAL A 275 17.87 -65.97 -1.89
CA VAL A 275 17.01 -65.48 -2.98
C VAL A 275 17.45 -64.11 -3.46
N LYS A 276 17.66 -63.92 -4.77
CA LYS A 276 18.11 -62.62 -5.32
C LYS A 276 17.03 -61.54 -5.11
N LEU A 277 17.46 -60.30 -4.87
CA LEU A 277 16.52 -59.19 -4.66
C LEU A 277 15.60 -58.94 -5.87
N THR A 278 16.12 -59.14 -7.08
CA THR A 278 15.43 -58.96 -8.38
C THR A 278 14.51 -60.12 -8.78
N GLU A 279 14.52 -61.22 -8.04
CA GLU A 279 13.73 -62.40 -8.35
C GLU A 279 12.24 -62.20 -8.02
N ASP A 280 11.35 -62.79 -8.82
CA ASP A 280 9.92 -62.78 -8.57
C ASP A 280 9.59 -63.59 -7.30
N LYS A 281 8.86 -62.95 -6.38
CA LYS A 281 8.49 -63.49 -5.06
C LYS A 281 6.97 -63.60 -4.90
N THR A 282 6.21 -63.52 -5.99
CA THR A 282 4.76 -63.67 -5.98
C THR A 282 4.30 -65.05 -5.49
N ASN A 283 5.07 -66.10 -5.79
CA ASN A 283 4.83 -67.46 -5.32
C ASN A 283 6.03 -68.00 -4.51
N PRO A 284 6.09 -67.71 -3.19
CA PRO A 284 7.24 -68.06 -2.36
C PRO A 284 7.41 -69.58 -2.15
N GLY A 285 6.32 -70.36 -2.14
CA GLY A 285 6.38 -71.82 -2.05
C GLY A 285 7.07 -72.46 -3.25
N ALA A 286 6.67 -72.11 -4.48
CA ALA A 286 7.30 -72.62 -5.69
C ALA A 286 8.80 -72.24 -5.79
N LEU A 287 9.12 -71.01 -5.37
CA LEU A 287 10.51 -70.54 -5.29
C LEU A 287 11.33 -71.37 -4.28
N PHE A 288 10.77 -71.67 -3.10
CA PHE A 288 11.41 -72.53 -2.11
C PHE A 288 11.63 -73.94 -2.66
N GLU A 289 10.62 -74.56 -3.27
CA GLU A 289 10.72 -75.92 -3.81
C GLU A 289 11.84 -76.06 -4.82
N ARG A 290 11.94 -75.12 -5.75
CA ARG A 290 12.98 -75.10 -6.78
C ARG A 290 14.37 -75.12 -6.17
N GLU A 291 14.63 -74.26 -5.19
CA GLU A 291 15.93 -74.18 -4.51
C GLU A 291 16.19 -75.39 -3.59
N PHE A 292 15.14 -75.92 -2.94
CA PHE A 292 15.24 -77.09 -2.08
C PHE A 292 15.59 -78.35 -2.89
N ASP A 293 15.01 -78.51 -4.09
CA ASP A 293 15.33 -79.63 -4.99
C ASP A 293 16.80 -79.64 -5.41
N VAL A 294 17.42 -78.47 -5.59
CA VAL A 294 18.87 -78.37 -5.84
C VAL A 294 19.66 -78.92 -4.65
N LEU A 295 19.27 -78.60 -3.41
CA LEU A 295 19.93 -79.12 -2.22
C LEU A 295 19.77 -80.64 -2.10
N VAL A 296 18.55 -81.16 -2.32
CA VAL A 296 18.24 -82.59 -2.32
C VAL A 296 19.10 -83.33 -3.35
N GLN A 297 19.19 -82.83 -4.58
CA GLN A 297 20.05 -83.41 -5.62
C GLN A 297 21.52 -83.46 -5.21
N LYS A 298 22.04 -82.41 -4.56
CA LYS A 298 23.42 -82.38 -4.07
C LYS A 298 23.66 -83.35 -2.91
N VAL A 299 22.69 -83.49 -2.00
CA VAL A 299 22.73 -84.46 -0.90
C VAL A 299 22.70 -85.89 -1.46
N HIS A 300 21.82 -86.20 -2.43
CA HIS A 300 21.81 -87.50 -3.12
C HIS A 300 23.13 -87.78 -3.85
N GLY A 301 23.69 -86.81 -4.58
CA GLY A 301 24.99 -87.00 -5.26
C GLY A 301 26.14 -87.27 -4.29
N ARG A 302 26.13 -86.63 -3.12
CA ARG A 302 27.13 -86.86 -2.07
C ARG A 302 26.96 -88.22 -1.38
N SER A 303 25.74 -88.71 -1.23
CA SER A 303 25.47 -89.99 -0.55
C SER A 303 26.23 -91.14 -1.20
N LEU A 304 26.27 -91.20 -2.54
CA LEU A 304 27.02 -92.22 -3.30
C LEU A 304 28.49 -92.28 -2.90
N LYS A 305 29.14 -91.11 -2.82
CA LYS A 305 30.55 -91.01 -2.40
C LYS A 305 30.72 -91.43 -0.94
N ARG A 306 29.86 -90.94 -0.04
CA ARG A 306 29.95 -91.22 1.39
C ARG A 306 29.70 -92.72 1.70
N LEU A 307 28.75 -93.35 1.02
CA LEU A 307 28.44 -94.79 1.14
C LEU A 307 29.58 -95.70 0.71
N SER A 308 30.40 -95.27 -0.26
CA SER A 308 31.59 -96.02 -0.72
C SER A 308 32.76 -95.95 0.27
N GLN A 309 32.84 -94.88 1.07
CA GLN A 309 33.95 -94.61 1.98
C GLN A 309 33.70 -95.09 3.41
N GLU A 310 32.43 -95.22 3.80
CA GLU A 310 32.06 -95.68 5.13
C GLU A 310 32.12 -97.21 5.23
N ARG A 311 32.78 -97.73 6.28
CA ARG A 311 32.93 -99.18 6.49
C ARG A 311 31.93 -99.73 7.50
N ASN A 312 31.47 -98.90 8.44
CA ASN A 312 30.48 -99.33 9.43
C ASN A 312 29.09 -99.49 8.77
N ARG A 313 28.50 -100.69 8.90
CA ARG A 313 27.19 -101.02 8.30
C ARG A 313 26.06 -100.13 8.80
N GLU A 314 25.99 -99.88 10.11
CA GLU A 314 24.95 -99.04 10.72
C GLU A 314 25.08 -97.59 10.26
N ALA A 315 26.31 -97.08 10.20
CA ALA A 315 26.58 -95.74 9.67
C ALA A 315 26.24 -95.65 8.16
N ARG A 316 26.54 -96.68 7.36
CA ARG A 316 26.15 -96.74 5.94
C ARG A 316 24.63 -96.70 5.76
N GLU A 317 23.88 -97.42 6.59
CA GLU A 317 22.41 -97.38 6.57
C GLU A 317 21.88 -95.97 6.88
N ARG A 318 22.42 -95.34 7.94
CA ARG A 318 22.11 -93.95 8.30
C ARG A 318 22.45 -92.94 7.19
N ILE A 319 23.62 -93.09 6.55
CA ILE A 319 24.04 -92.25 5.42
C ILE A 319 23.10 -92.42 4.22
N TYR A 320 22.61 -93.63 3.96
CA TYR A 320 21.63 -93.89 2.90
C TYR A 320 20.24 -93.31 3.23
N GLN A 321 19.84 -93.38 4.49
CA GLN A 321 18.55 -92.90 4.98
C GLN A 321 18.44 -91.37 4.92
N PHE A 322 19.52 -90.64 5.26
CA PHE A 322 19.48 -89.18 5.38
C PHE A 322 18.93 -88.42 4.16
N PRO A 323 19.38 -88.67 2.90
CA PRO A 323 18.80 -88.02 1.72
C PRO A 323 17.28 -88.22 1.59
N LEU A 324 16.77 -89.40 1.93
CA LEU A 324 15.34 -89.72 1.87
C LEU A 324 14.55 -88.96 2.94
N GLU A 325 15.06 -88.93 4.17
CA GLU A 325 14.45 -88.18 5.27
C GLU A 325 14.46 -86.68 4.98
N PHE A 326 15.57 -86.15 4.46
CA PHE A 326 15.68 -84.75 4.07
C PHE A 326 14.70 -84.39 2.95
N ALA A 327 14.61 -85.20 1.89
CA ALA A 327 13.64 -85.01 0.81
C ALA A 327 12.18 -85.09 1.30
N GLY A 328 11.89 -85.98 2.26
CA GLY A 328 10.56 -86.18 2.82
C GLY A 328 10.00 -84.98 3.60
N ILE A 329 10.86 -84.04 4.01
CA ILE A 329 10.45 -82.83 4.76
C ILE A 329 9.99 -81.70 3.81
N LYS A 330 10.28 -81.79 2.51
CA LYS A 330 10.00 -80.76 1.49
C LYS A 330 8.59 -80.17 1.61
N ARG A 331 7.56 -81.03 1.60
CA ARG A 331 6.14 -80.61 1.60
C ARG A 331 5.83 -79.69 2.78
N ASN A 332 6.25 -80.09 3.98
CA ASN A 332 5.95 -79.37 5.22
C ASN A 332 6.67 -78.01 5.26
N LEU A 333 7.88 -77.92 4.69
CA LEU A 333 8.61 -76.64 4.59
C LEU A 333 8.02 -75.72 3.52
N THR A 334 7.60 -76.26 2.37
CA THR A 334 6.93 -75.48 1.33
C THR A 334 5.70 -74.77 1.89
N GLU A 335 4.85 -75.51 2.60
CA GLU A 335 3.62 -74.99 3.18
C GLU A 335 3.89 -73.88 4.22
N LEU A 336 4.90 -74.12 5.08
CA LEU A 336 5.33 -73.13 6.06
C LEU A 336 5.82 -71.83 5.40
N VAL A 337 6.68 -71.93 4.38
CA VAL A 337 7.20 -70.78 3.64
C VAL A 337 6.06 -70.04 2.93
N GLN A 338 5.14 -70.78 2.30
CA GLN A 338 3.97 -70.21 1.63
C GLN A 338 3.11 -69.40 2.61
N THR A 339 2.91 -69.91 3.82
CA THR A 339 2.11 -69.22 4.86
C THR A 339 2.82 -67.97 5.40
N ILE A 340 4.14 -68.04 5.63
CA ILE A 340 4.91 -66.89 6.18
C ILE A 340 5.06 -65.75 5.16
N PHE A 341 5.09 -66.02 3.86
CA PHE A 341 5.36 -65.02 2.83
C PHE A 341 4.19 -64.74 1.89
N ALA A 342 2.98 -65.18 2.25
CA ALA A 342 1.77 -64.91 1.47
C ALA A 342 1.58 -63.39 1.21
N VAL A 343 1.25 -63.04 -0.04
CA VAL A 343 1.04 -61.66 -0.47
C VAL A 343 -0.18 -61.07 0.23
N ASN A 344 -0.02 -59.92 0.88
CA ASN A 344 -1.11 -59.18 1.52
C ASN A 344 -1.39 -57.88 0.75
N THR A 345 -2.65 -57.59 0.43
CA THR A 345 -3.07 -56.39 -0.30
C THR A 345 -3.18 -55.14 0.58
N PHE A 346 -3.38 -55.31 1.89
CA PHE A 346 -3.62 -54.23 2.84
C PHE A 346 -2.39 -53.85 3.67
N GLN A 347 -1.37 -54.71 3.71
CA GLN A 347 -0.13 -54.51 4.46
C GLN A 347 1.09 -54.83 3.58
N GLY A 348 2.28 -54.38 3.99
CA GLY A 348 3.50 -54.73 3.27
C GLY A 348 3.82 -56.23 3.41
N THR A 349 4.16 -56.89 2.30
CA THR A 349 4.66 -58.28 2.32
C THR A 349 6.14 -58.30 2.75
N PRO A 350 6.55 -59.18 3.69
CA PRO A 350 7.94 -59.32 4.09
C PRO A 350 8.78 -59.86 2.93
N LEU A 351 10.04 -59.44 2.89
CA LEU A 351 10.94 -59.83 1.82
C LEU A 351 11.57 -61.19 2.14
N PHE A 352 11.10 -62.26 1.48
CA PHE A 352 11.73 -63.58 1.55
C PHE A 352 13.15 -63.52 0.98
N ARG A 353 14.16 -63.61 1.86
CA ARG A 353 15.57 -63.42 1.49
C ARG A 353 16.36 -64.72 1.38
N GLY A 354 15.93 -65.78 2.07
CA GLY A 354 16.52 -67.10 1.95
C GLY A 354 16.19 -68.02 3.12
N PHE A 355 16.63 -69.27 3.02
CA PHE A 355 16.46 -70.30 4.03
C PHE A 355 17.74 -71.14 4.20
N TYR A 356 18.06 -71.53 5.42
CA TYR A 356 19.31 -72.21 5.77
C TYR A 356 19.07 -73.31 6.81
N PHE A 357 19.78 -74.43 6.66
CA PHE A 357 19.72 -75.59 7.54
C PHE A 357 20.97 -75.64 8.42
N THR A 358 20.77 -75.72 9.72
CA THR A 358 21.82 -75.47 10.72
C THR A 358 21.70 -76.38 11.94
N SER A 359 22.83 -76.62 12.60
CA SER A 359 22.88 -77.32 13.89
C SER A 359 23.91 -76.65 14.82
N GLY A 360 23.49 -76.30 16.03
CA GLY A 360 24.32 -75.58 17.01
C GLY A 360 25.00 -76.48 18.05
N THR A 361 24.34 -77.57 18.48
CA THR A 361 24.82 -78.54 19.48
C THR A 361 24.23 -79.91 19.17
N GLN A 362 24.97 -80.99 19.43
CA GLN A 362 24.51 -82.37 19.23
C GLN A 362 23.92 -82.95 20.53
N GLU A 363 22.76 -82.44 20.94
CA GLU A 363 22.05 -82.94 22.12
C GLU A 363 20.66 -83.47 21.73
N GLY A 364 20.54 -84.79 21.59
CA GLY A 364 19.26 -85.48 21.33
C GLY A 364 19.42 -86.85 20.65
N ARG A 365 18.43 -87.73 20.80
CA ARG A 365 18.34 -88.98 20.03
C ARG A 365 17.80 -88.67 18.63
N PRO A 366 18.45 -89.11 17.53
CA PRO A 366 17.92 -88.98 16.17
C PRO A 366 16.56 -89.70 16.04
N LEU A 367 15.61 -89.09 15.33
CA LEU A 367 14.28 -89.67 15.11
C LEU A 367 14.28 -90.52 13.83
N ASP A 368 14.09 -91.84 13.98
CA ASP A 368 14.03 -92.80 12.89
C ASP A 368 12.58 -93.09 12.49
N ARG A 369 12.15 -92.71 11.28
CA ARG A 369 10.74 -92.79 10.85
C ARG A 369 10.38 -94.12 10.20
N VAL A 370 11.32 -94.73 9.49
CA VAL A 370 11.06 -95.98 8.74
C VAL A 370 10.98 -97.15 9.71
N LEU A 371 11.94 -97.28 10.62
CA LEU A 371 11.95 -98.35 11.61
C LEU A 371 10.83 -98.22 12.66
N ASN A 372 10.44 -97.00 13.05
CA ASN A 372 9.30 -96.81 13.97
C ASN A 372 7.94 -97.06 13.31
N ARG A 373 7.72 -96.67 12.04
CA ARG A 373 6.46 -96.98 11.33
C ARG A 373 6.34 -98.46 11.00
N MET A 374 7.44 -99.12 10.59
CA MET A 374 7.46 -100.57 10.39
C MET A 374 7.34 -101.31 11.73
N GLY A 375 7.98 -100.84 12.79
CA GLY A 375 7.88 -101.40 14.14
C GLY A 375 6.50 -101.27 14.77
N GLN A 376 5.80 -100.14 14.57
CA GLN A 376 4.41 -99.96 15.02
C GLN A 376 3.39 -100.75 14.19
N ALA A 377 3.63 -100.93 12.87
CA ALA A 377 2.80 -101.77 12.02
C ALA A 377 3.03 -103.28 12.25
N MET A 378 4.21 -103.68 12.72
CA MET A 378 4.62 -105.09 12.94
C MET A 378 4.70 -105.50 14.43
N GLY A 379 4.43 -104.59 15.38
CA GLY A 379 4.41 -104.87 16.83
C GLY A 379 5.78 -105.13 17.49
N ILE A 380 6.90 -104.72 16.87
CA ILE A 380 8.26 -105.01 17.37
C ILE A 380 8.78 -103.82 18.20
N ARG A 381 9.15 -104.08 19.46
CA ARG A 381 9.82 -103.10 20.34
C ARG A 381 11.30 -102.92 19.92
N PRO A 382 11.82 -101.68 19.84
CA PRO A 382 13.24 -101.46 19.55
C PRO A 382 14.14 -101.91 20.71
N PRO A 383 15.35 -102.46 20.44
CA PRO A 383 16.28 -102.87 21.49
C PRO A 383 16.93 -101.67 22.20
N GLU A 384 16.96 -101.73 23.54
CA GLU A 384 17.71 -100.82 24.41
C GLU A 384 19.15 -101.33 24.60
N ALA A 385 20.10 -100.84 23.80
CA ALA A 385 21.52 -100.71 24.20
C ALA A 385 22.38 -100.15 23.06
N ALA A 386 22.76 -98.87 23.14
CA ALA A 386 24.01 -98.38 22.57
C ALA A 386 24.48 -97.14 23.36
N ALA A 387 25.72 -97.19 23.83
CA ALA A 387 26.33 -96.29 24.79
C ALA A 387 26.47 -94.83 24.30
N GLN A 388 26.32 -93.90 25.24
CA GLN A 388 26.65 -92.48 25.08
C GLN A 388 28.16 -92.33 24.79
N GLN A 389 28.53 -92.10 23.54
CA GLN A 389 29.81 -91.46 23.23
C GLN A 389 29.62 -89.94 23.31
N VAL A 390 30.18 -89.33 24.36
CA VAL A 390 30.33 -87.88 24.47
C VAL A 390 31.24 -87.44 23.31
N THR A 391 30.62 -87.00 22.22
CA THR A 391 31.32 -86.44 21.06
C THR A 391 31.41 -84.93 21.27
N GLU A 392 32.57 -84.32 21.00
CA GLU A 392 32.72 -82.86 21.00
C GLU A 392 31.55 -82.19 20.26
N SER A 393 30.92 -81.19 20.88
CA SER A 393 29.82 -80.43 20.29
C SER A 393 30.29 -79.67 19.05
N LYS A 394 30.12 -80.26 17.86
CA LYS A 394 30.41 -79.62 16.56
C LYS A 394 29.19 -78.84 16.07
N SER A 395 29.37 -77.57 15.71
CA SER A 395 28.35 -76.81 14.97
C SER A 395 28.48 -77.04 13.45
N TYR A 396 27.33 -77.04 12.79
CA TYR A 396 27.20 -77.25 11.35
C TYR A 396 26.42 -76.11 10.70
N PHE A 397 27.00 -75.59 9.62
CA PHE A 397 26.45 -74.70 8.62
C PHE A 397 25.92 -73.35 9.11
N LEU A 398 26.54 -72.80 10.16
CA LEU A 398 26.00 -71.65 10.87
C LEU A 398 26.79 -70.35 10.68
N HIS A 399 28.12 -70.44 10.64
CA HIS A 399 29.01 -69.26 10.59
C HIS A 399 28.77 -68.38 9.36
N ASP A 400 28.83 -68.98 8.16
CA ASP A 400 28.75 -68.23 6.90
C ASP A 400 27.33 -67.70 6.62
N VAL A 401 26.30 -68.28 7.24
CA VAL A 401 24.94 -67.73 7.17
C VAL A 401 24.91 -66.33 7.78
N PHE A 402 25.57 -66.13 8.92
CA PHE A 402 25.69 -64.80 9.52
C PHE A 402 26.67 -63.91 8.74
N MET A 403 27.90 -64.39 8.54
CA MET A 403 29.01 -63.57 8.03
C MET A 403 28.92 -63.23 6.53
N ASN A 404 28.49 -64.19 5.70
CA ASN A 404 28.53 -64.04 4.23
C ASN A 404 27.15 -63.72 3.63
N VAL A 405 26.07 -63.86 4.39
CA VAL A 405 24.70 -63.62 3.89
C VAL A 405 23.99 -62.53 4.69
N VAL A 406 23.75 -62.74 5.98
CA VAL A 406 22.87 -61.87 6.77
C VAL A 406 23.51 -60.49 6.96
N PHE A 407 24.76 -60.40 7.41
CA PHE A 407 25.41 -59.12 7.70
C PHE A 407 25.71 -58.26 6.46
N PRO A 408 26.17 -58.82 5.32
CA PRO A 408 26.35 -58.05 4.08
C PRO A 408 25.06 -57.39 3.56
N ASP A 409 23.90 -57.97 3.85
CA ASP A 409 22.59 -57.41 3.50
C ASP A 409 22.14 -56.21 4.37
N GLY A 410 23.02 -55.65 5.20
CA GLY A 410 22.70 -54.57 6.14
C GLY A 410 22.01 -53.35 5.51
N ASP A 411 22.15 -53.13 4.20
CA ASP A 411 21.49 -52.02 3.51
C ASP A 411 20.16 -52.32 2.83
N VAL A 412 19.72 -53.59 2.78
CA VAL A 412 18.52 -54.04 2.06
C VAL A 412 17.21 -53.53 2.67
N ALA A 413 17.15 -53.31 3.99
CA ALA A 413 15.96 -52.80 4.65
C ALA A 413 15.58 -51.38 4.17
N ALA A 414 14.32 -51.22 3.73
CA ALA A 414 13.79 -49.99 3.16
C ALA A 414 12.54 -49.48 3.91
N ARG A 415 12.31 -48.17 3.84
CA ARG A 415 11.08 -47.54 4.36
C ARG A 415 9.89 -47.89 3.47
N SER A 416 8.69 -47.98 4.06
CA SER A 416 7.47 -48.28 3.32
C SER A 416 7.15 -47.24 2.23
N ALA A 417 6.52 -47.68 1.13
CA ALA A 417 6.20 -46.84 -0.03
C ALA A 417 5.31 -45.62 0.31
N ALA A 418 4.43 -45.74 1.32
CA ALA A 418 3.54 -44.67 1.75
C ALA A 418 4.29 -43.44 2.29
N GLU A 419 5.37 -43.65 3.05
CA GLU A 419 6.16 -42.55 3.62
C GLU A 419 7.01 -41.85 2.55
N ILE A 420 7.51 -42.59 1.55
CA ILE A 420 8.22 -42.02 0.40
C ILE A 420 7.29 -41.10 -0.41
N LYS A 421 6.05 -41.52 -0.65
CA LYS A 421 5.03 -40.73 -1.37
C LYS A 421 4.71 -39.43 -0.63
N ARG A 422 4.50 -39.49 0.69
CA ARG A 422 4.21 -38.31 1.53
C ARG A 422 5.32 -37.26 1.44
N GLN A 423 6.58 -37.67 1.49
CA GLN A 423 7.71 -36.74 1.39
C GLN A 423 7.87 -36.14 -0.02
N ARG A 424 7.59 -36.92 -1.08
CA ARG A 424 7.62 -36.42 -2.46
C ARG A 424 6.55 -35.35 -2.69
N ILE A 425 5.32 -35.59 -2.22
CA ILE A 425 4.22 -34.61 -2.30
C ILE A 425 4.60 -33.31 -1.58
N MET A 426 5.16 -33.40 -0.37
CA MET A 426 5.57 -32.22 0.40
C MET A 426 6.67 -31.42 -0.31
N ARG A 427 7.60 -32.08 -1.01
CA ARG A 427 8.62 -31.38 -1.83
C ARG A 427 7.99 -30.65 -3.02
N ILE A 428 7.08 -31.30 -3.74
CA ILE A 428 6.40 -30.69 -4.88
C ILE A 428 5.59 -29.47 -4.42
N ALA A 429 4.85 -29.57 -3.32
CA ALA A 429 4.06 -28.47 -2.77
C ALA A 429 4.93 -27.25 -2.42
N VAL A 430 6.10 -27.45 -1.79
CA VAL A 430 7.03 -26.36 -1.45
C VAL A 430 7.63 -25.73 -2.70
N SER A 431 8.05 -26.53 -3.68
CA SER A 431 8.59 -26.01 -4.94
C SER A 431 7.55 -25.22 -5.74
N ALA A 432 6.31 -25.71 -5.80
CA ALA A 432 5.20 -25.02 -6.45
C ALA A 432 4.91 -23.67 -5.78
N ALA A 433 4.83 -23.63 -4.45
CA ALA A 433 4.63 -22.39 -3.71
C ALA A 433 5.75 -21.36 -3.96
N ALA A 434 7.01 -21.79 -4.02
CA ALA A 434 8.14 -20.91 -4.33
C ALA A 434 8.06 -20.37 -5.77
N PHE A 435 7.67 -21.21 -6.74
CA PHE A 435 7.49 -20.78 -8.13
C PHE A 435 6.34 -19.77 -8.26
N THR A 436 5.18 -20.04 -7.66
CA THR A 436 4.02 -19.14 -7.67
C THR A 436 4.37 -17.78 -7.06
N LEU A 437 5.11 -17.75 -5.95
CA LEU A 437 5.55 -16.49 -5.34
C LEU A 437 6.50 -15.71 -6.26
N GLY A 438 7.47 -16.39 -6.88
CA GLY A 438 8.38 -15.77 -7.85
C GLY A 438 7.63 -15.19 -9.06
N PHE A 439 6.63 -15.91 -9.57
CA PHE A 439 5.79 -15.47 -10.67
C PHE A 439 4.97 -14.22 -10.30
N ILE A 440 4.33 -14.21 -9.13
CA ILE A 440 3.55 -13.06 -8.63
C ILE A 440 4.43 -11.81 -8.50
N LEU A 441 5.67 -11.94 -8.01
CA LEU A 441 6.60 -10.81 -7.85
C LEU A 441 7.15 -10.28 -9.19
N SER A 442 7.19 -11.11 -10.24
CA SER A 442 7.69 -10.70 -11.56
C SER A 442 6.71 -9.78 -12.31
N ILE A 443 5.40 -9.97 -12.14
CA ILE A 443 4.36 -9.25 -12.89
C ILE A 443 4.44 -7.72 -12.67
N PRO A 444 4.49 -7.20 -11.43
CA PRO A 444 4.60 -5.75 -11.20
C PRO A 444 5.90 -5.15 -11.75
N SER A 445 7.01 -5.90 -11.72
CA SER A 445 8.31 -5.46 -12.21
C SER A 445 8.30 -5.28 -13.73
N ILE A 446 7.73 -6.24 -14.47
CA ILE A 446 7.57 -6.15 -15.93
C ILE A 446 6.66 -4.97 -16.30
N ARG A 447 5.55 -4.79 -15.57
CA ARG A 447 4.64 -3.67 -15.79
C ARG A 447 5.34 -2.32 -15.52
N SER A 448 6.17 -2.24 -14.48
CA SER A 448 6.96 -1.05 -14.17
C SER A 448 7.97 -0.70 -15.26
N PHE A 449 8.65 -1.70 -15.81
CA PHE A 449 9.56 -1.51 -16.93
C PHE A 449 8.84 -0.94 -18.16
N ALA A 450 7.71 -1.54 -18.54
CA ALA A 450 6.94 -1.10 -19.70
C ALA A 450 6.44 0.34 -19.54
N LYS A 451 5.90 0.70 -18.36
CA LYS A 451 5.41 2.05 -18.09
C LYS A 451 6.50 3.10 -18.02
N ASN A 452 7.66 2.79 -17.45
CA ASN A 452 8.80 3.71 -17.47
C ASN A 452 9.37 3.94 -18.88
N ARG A 453 9.38 2.90 -19.73
CA ARG A 453 9.77 3.04 -21.13
C ARG A 453 8.80 3.92 -21.92
N GLU A 454 7.49 3.72 -21.71
CA GLU A 454 6.43 4.55 -22.29
C GLU A 454 6.52 6.01 -21.81
N LEU A 455 6.77 6.22 -20.51
CA LEU A 455 6.98 7.55 -19.93
C LEU A 455 8.16 8.27 -20.61
N LEU A 456 9.28 7.59 -20.81
CA LEU A 456 10.46 8.15 -21.47
C LEU A 456 10.17 8.52 -22.94
N SER A 457 9.66 7.58 -23.74
CA SER A 457 9.42 7.80 -25.17
C SER A 457 8.38 8.88 -25.43
N SER A 458 7.28 8.87 -24.66
CA SER A 458 6.24 9.89 -24.79
C SER A 458 6.71 11.27 -24.31
N THR A 459 7.62 11.35 -23.32
CA THR A 459 8.20 12.65 -22.90
C THR A 459 9.07 13.19 -24.01
N GLN A 460 9.93 12.34 -24.59
CA GLN A 460 10.81 12.72 -25.68
C GLN A 460 10.02 13.23 -26.89
N GLN A 461 8.94 12.55 -27.27
CA GLN A 461 8.07 12.99 -28.37
C GLN A 461 7.40 14.33 -28.07
N ARG A 462 6.86 14.54 -26.87
CA ARG A 462 6.22 15.80 -26.46
C ARG A 462 7.21 16.97 -26.47
N VAL A 463 8.43 16.76 -25.97
CA VAL A 463 9.51 17.75 -26.04
C VAL A 463 9.87 18.04 -27.50
N ALA A 464 10.03 17.02 -28.34
CA ALA A 464 10.37 17.20 -29.75
C ALA A 464 9.28 17.95 -30.55
N THR A 465 8.00 17.73 -30.25
CA THR A 465 6.90 18.50 -30.85
C THR A 465 6.92 19.95 -30.36
N ALA A 466 7.02 20.18 -29.05
CA ALA A 466 7.01 21.53 -28.48
C ALA A 466 8.21 22.37 -28.93
N MET A 467 9.39 21.77 -29.11
CA MET A 467 10.60 22.48 -29.57
C MET A 467 10.56 22.89 -31.04
N LYS A 468 9.56 22.47 -31.82
CA LYS A 468 9.33 22.97 -33.19
C LYS A 468 8.55 24.28 -33.23
N ILE A 469 7.94 24.68 -32.11
CA ILE A 469 7.15 25.91 -32.04
C ILE A 469 8.08 27.11 -32.24
N ASN A 470 7.78 27.93 -33.24
CA ASN A 470 8.41 29.21 -33.45
C ASN A 470 7.40 30.32 -33.11
N TRP A 471 7.69 31.15 -32.11
CA TRP A 471 6.77 32.23 -31.74
C TRP A 471 6.75 33.40 -32.75
N ALA A 472 7.71 33.46 -33.67
CA ALA A 472 7.87 34.56 -34.64
C ALA A 472 7.34 34.26 -36.05
N ASP A 473 6.81 33.07 -36.32
CA ASP A 473 6.35 32.64 -37.66
C ASP A 473 4.95 33.15 -38.08
N GLY A 474 4.27 33.91 -37.22
CA GLY A 474 2.93 34.45 -37.49
C GLY A 474 1.78 33.43 -37.39
N GLU A 475 2.07 32.16 -37.08
CA GLU A 475 1.03 31.15 -36.85
C GLU A 475 0.16 31.52 -35.64
N PRO A 476 -1.15 31.21 -35.67
CA PRO A 476 -2.07 31.56 -34.58
C PRO A 476 -1.61 30.97 -33.24
N PRO A 477 -1.73 31.73 -32.13
CA PRO A 477 -1.26 31.31 -30.81
C PRO A 477 -1.97 30.03 -30.32
N GLU A 478 -3.19 29.75 -30.76
CA GLU A 478 -3.95 28.55 -30.38
C GLU A 478 -3.23 27.27 -30.76
N ALA A 479 -2.73 27.19 -31.99
CA ALA A 479 -2.03 26.01 -32.49
C ALA A 479 -0.73 25.77 -31.71
N LYS A 480 -0.08 26.84 -31.25
CA LYS A 480 1.14 26.78 -30.42
C LYS A 480 0.81 26.33 -29.00
N LEU A 481 -0.29 26.83 -28.43
CA LEU A 481 -0.79 26.45 -27.11
C LEU A 481 -1.23 24.98 -27.07
N ASP A 482 -1.88 24.49 -28.13
CA ASP A 482 -2.27 23.08 -28.26
C ASP A 482 -1.04 22.15 -28.35
N GLN A 483 0.08 22.63 -28.89
CA GLN A 483 1.33 21.87 -28.97
C GLN A 483 2.15 21.86 -27.67
N ILE A 484 2.13 22.95 -26.89
CA ILE A 484 2.84 23.05 -25.59
C ILE A 484 2.04 22.44 -24.44
N GLY A 485 0.70 22.44 -24.48
CA GLY A 485 -0.18 21.86 -23.45
C GLY A 485 0.19 20.42 -23.05
N PRO A 486 0.41 19.50 -24.01
CA PRO A 486 0.87 18.13 -23.73
C PRO A 486 2.18 18.05 -22.95
N LEU A 487 3.10 19.00 -23.14
CA LEU A 487 4.37 19.07 -22.40
C LEU A 487 4.16 19.59 -20.97
N TYR A 488 3.29 20.59 -20.79
CA TYR A 488 2.86 21.07 -19.48
C TYR A 488 2.23 19.94 -18.64
N GLU A 489 1.28 19.20 -19.22
CA GLU A 489 0.63 18.07 -18.53
C GLU A 489 1.63 16.99 -18.11
N ARG A 490 2.64 16.71 -18.95
CA ARG A 490 3.72 15.77 -18.61
C ARG A 490 4.57 16.29 -17.44
N LEU A 491 4.84 17.59 -17.37
CA LEU A 491 5.56 18.17 -16.23
C LEU A 491 4.76 18.08 -14.94
N LYS A 492 3.45 18.34 -14.96
CA LYS A 492 2.55 18.14 -13.82
C LYS A 492 2.48 16.68 -13.39
N GLU A 493 2.46 15.74 -14.34
CA GLU A 493 2.52 14.30 -14.08
C GLU A 493 3.84 13.92 -13.37
N LEU A 494 4.98 14.45 -13.82
CA LEU A 494 6.28 14.20 -13.19
C LEU A 494 6.38 14.82 -11.78
N ASP A 495 5.83 16.03 -11.57
CA ASP A 495 5.75 16.64 -10.24
C ASP A 495 4.85 15.82 -9.31
N ARG A 496 3.73 15.26 -9.80
CA ARG A 496 2.86 14.35 -9.03
C ARG A 496 3.58 13.06 -8.65
N TYR A 497 4.29 12.43 -9.59
CA TYR A 497 5.04 11.19 -9.33
C TYR A 497 6.20 11.35 -8.34
N ARG A 498 6.74 12.57 -8.18
CA ARG A 498 7.70 12.87 -7.11
C ARG A 498 7.06 12.89 -5.72
N ALA A 499 5.82 13.36 -5.62
CA ALA A 499 5.08 13.35 -4.35
C ALA A 499 4.58 11.94 -4.02
N GLU A 500 3.96 11.27 -5.00
CA GLU A 500 3.37 9.94 -4.84
C GLU A 500 3.64 9.09 -6.08
N LEU A 501 4.59 8.15 -5.97
CA LEU A 501 4.97 7.28 -7.07
C LEU A 501 3.97 6.10 -7.20
N PRO A 502 3.25 5.95 -8.32
CA PRO A 502 2.35 4.82 -8.50
C PRO A 502 3.12 3.50 -8.53
N LEU A 503 2.55 2.44 -7.94
CA LEU A 503 3.15 1.10 -7.97
C LEU A 503 3.46 0.61 -9.39
N SER A 504 2.70 1.07 -10.38
CA SER A 504 2.90 0.76 -11.80
C SER A 504 4.15 1.38 -12.42
N HIS A 505 4.78 2.37 -11.77
CA HIS A 505 6.03 3.01 -12.19
C HIS A 505 7.17 2.77 -11.19
N GLY A 506 6.87 2.14 -10.03
CA GLY A 506 7.78 1.88 -8.92
C GLY A 506 8.77 0.74 -9.14
N TRP A 507 9.02 -0.06 -8.11
CA TRP A 507 9.92 -1.23 -8.19
C TRP A 507 11.38 -0.90 -8.54
N GLY A 508 11.85 0.29 -8.15
CA GLY A 508 13.22 0.76 -8.43
C GLY A 508 13.51 1.10 -9.89
N MET A 509 12.50 1.09 -10.78
CA MET A 509 12.66 1.36 -12.21
C MET A 509 12.32 2.80 -12.61
N TYR A 510 11.81 3.62 -11.68
CA TYR A 510 11.37 4.98 -11.97
C TYR A 510 12.51 5.86 -12.49
N ARG A 511 12.34 6.43 -13.69
CA ARG A 511 13.31 7.35 -14.33
C ARG A 511 12.79 8.79 -14.48
N GLY A 512 11.62 9.11 -13.95
CA GLY A 512 11.02 10.44 -14.09
C GLY A 512 11.86 11.57 -13.49
N GLU A 513 12.61 11.32 -12.41
CA GLU A 513 13.52 12.32 -11.83
C GLU A 513 14.63 12.76 -12.80
N ALA A 514 15.18 11.81 -13.56
CA ALA A 514 16.27 12.05 -14.49
C ALA A 514 15.82 12.88 -15.70
N ILE A 515 14.59 12.67 -16.18
CA ILE A 515 14.05 13.40 -17.33
C ILE A 515 13.41 14.73 -16.96
N ALA A 516 12.95 14.90 -15.71
CA ALA A 516 12.25 16.11 -15.28
C ALA A 516 13.05 17.39 -15.51
N ARG A 517 14.35 17.42 -15.18
CA ARG A 517 15.18 18.62 -15.37
C ARG A 517 15.33 19.01 -16.86
N PRO A 518 15.73 18.11 -17.77
CA PRO A 518 15.71 18.38 -19.21
C PRO A 518 14.35 18.84 -19.72
N THR A 519 13.25 18.21 -19.28
CA THR A 519 11.90 18.58 -19.70
C THR A 519 11.51 19.98 -19.23
N VAL A 520 11.82 20.35 -17.99
CA VAL A 520 11.62 21.73 -17.47
C VAL A 520 12.45 22.72 -18.28
N THR A 521 13.70 22.38 -18.60
CA THR A 521 14.59 23.26 -19.38
C THR A 521 14.02 23.57 -20.76
N ALA A 522 13.54 22.53 -21.48
CA ALA A 522 12.91 22.71 -22.79
C ALA A 522 11.63 23.56 -22.71
N TYR A 523 10.78 23.30 -21.72
CA TYR A 523 9.55 24.06 -21.51
C TYR A 523 9.82 25.54 -21.17
N VAL A 524 10.81 25.80 -20.31
CA VAL A 524 11.24 27.14 -19.93
C VAL A 524 11.87 27.88 -21.10
N GLN A 525 12.67 27.20 -21.93
CA GLN A 525 13.23 27.80 -23.14
C GLN A 525 12.12 28.26 -24.09
N LEU A 526 11.07 27.44 -24.27
CA LEU A 526 9.93 27.76 -25.12
C LEU A 526 9.14 28.97 -24.58
N LEU A 527 8.82 28.98 -23.28
CA LEU A 527 8.15 30.12 -22.65
C LEU A 527 9.04 31.37 -22.57
N SER A 528 10.35 31.21 -22.47
CA SER A 528 11.27 32.35 -22.47
C SER A 528 11.13 33.18 -23.75
N HIS A 529 11.05 32.52 -24.92
CA HIS A 529 10.89 33.19 -26.21
C HIS A 529 9.45 33.65 -26.48
N GLY A 530 8.45 32.84 -26.10
CA GLY A 530 7.05 33.15 -26.41
C GLY A 530 6.35 34.10 -25.44
N PHE A 531 6.78 34.10 -24.18
CA PHE A 531 6.09 34.75 -23.07
C PHE A 531 7.00 35.74 -22.34
N VAL A 532 8.10 35.26 -21.75
CA VAL A 532 8.90 36.03 -20.78
C VAL A 532 9.58 37.23 -21.44
N LEU A 533 10.31 37.00 -22.54
CA LEU A 533 11.03 38.06 -23.24
C LEU A 533 10.09 39.07 -23.92
N PRO A 534 9.01 38.67 -24.62
CA PRO A 534 8.02 39.61 -25.15
C PRO A 534 7.35 40.46 -24.08
N CYS A 535 6.90 39.85 -22.97
CA CYS A 535 6.29 40.60 -21.86
C CYS A 535 7.28 41.59 -21.23
N LYS A 536 8.53 41.14 -21.00
CA LYS A 536 9.59 42.01 -20.51
C LYS A 536 9.81 43.19 -21.46
N ALA A 537 9.96 42.94 -22.76
CA ALA A 537 10.18 43.99 -23.76
C ALA A 537 9.02 44.99 -23.81
N LYS A 538 7.77 44.50 -23.72
CA LYS A 538 6.57 45.35 -23.70
C LYS A 538 6.49 46.21 -22.44
N LEU A 539 6.82 45.67 -21.27
CA LEU A 539 6.92 46.43 -20.04
C LEU A 539 8.02 47.48 -20.12
N GLU A 540 9.20 47.14 -20.65
CA GLU A 540 10.27 48.12 -20.84
C GLU A 540 9.90 49.24 -21.81
N GLU A 541 9.17 48.93 -22.88
CA GLU A 541 8.60 49.93 -23.80
C GLU A 541 7.68 50.90 -23.05
N ARG A 542 6.70 50.38 -22.29
CA ARG A 542 5.78 51.20 -21.48
C ARG A 542 6.50 52.03 -20.43
N LEU A 543 7.48 51.44 -19.75
CA LEU A 543 8.28 52.08 -18.71
C LEU A 543 9.22 53.16 -19.26
N ARG A 544 9.80 52.98 -20.46
CA ARG A 544 10.59 54.03 -21.13
C ARG A 544 9.75 55.25 -21.49
N ALA A 545 8.45 55.05 -21.75
CA ALA A 545 7.50 56.11 -22.06
C ALA A 545 6.87 56.77 -20.82
N ALA A 546 7.14 56.27 -19.61
CA ALA A 546 6.58 56.78 -18.36
C ALA A 546 6.96 58.25 -18.11
N LYS A 547 5.98 59.07 -17.75
CA LYS A 547 6.14 60.53 -17.53
C LYS A 547 5.57 61.00 -16.19
N GLY A 548 5.04 60.10 -15.37
CA GLY A 548 4.37 60.39 -14.10
C GLY A 548 2.91 60.82 -14.26
N LYS A 549 2.40 60.97 -15.49
CA LYS A 549 1.03 61.48 -15.75
C LYS A 549 -0.07 60.44 -15.49
N GLN A 550 0.26 59.17 -15.62
CA GLN A 550 -0.65 58.05 -15.32
C GLN A 550 -0.05 57.24 -14.18
N TYR A 551 0.13 57.88 -13.01
CA TYR A 551 0.95 57.34 -11.93
C TYR A 551 0.50 55.93 -11.51
N LEU A 552 -0.80 55.69 -11.31
CA LEU A 552 -1.31 54.35 -10.96
C LEU A 552 -0.90 53.27 -11.97
N LYS A 553 -1.03 53.54 -13.27
CA LYS A 553 -0.70 52.60 -14.35
C LYS A 553 0.80 52.38 -14.48
N GLU A 554 1.57 53.47 -14.53
CA GLU A 554 3.03 53.42 -14.66
C GLU A 554 3.69 52.72 -13.45
N ARG A 555 3.18 52.98 -12.24
CA ARG A 555 3.59 52.28 -11.01
C ARG A 555 3.26 50.79 -11.08
N THR A 556 2.08 50.44 -11.59
CA THR A 556 1.62 49.06 -11.75
C THR A 556 2.48 48.30 -12.76
N ASP A 557 2.81 48.92 -13.89
CA ASP A 557 3.74 48.36 -14.89
C ASP A 557 5.14 48.15 -14.27
N LEU A 558 5.63 49.11 -13.46
CA LEU A 558 6.91 48.98 -12.75
C LEU A 558 6.89 47.84 -11.73
N LYS A 559 5.81 47.72 -10.94
CA LYS A 559 5.63 46.65 -9.96
C LYS A 559 5.70 45.28 -10.64
N THR A 560 4.96 45.11 -11.73
CA THR A 560 4.94 43.87 -12.53
C THR A 560 6.34 43.57 -13.09
N TYR A 561 7.02 44.56 -13.69
CA TYR A 561 8.39 44.38 -14.20
C TYR A 561 9.40 43.95 -13.13
N LEU A 562 9.28 44.48 -11.91
CA LEU A 562 10.14 44.11 -10.80
C LEU A 562 9.82 42.70 -10.27
N MET A 563 8.54 42.29 -10.19
CA MET A 563 8.14 40.93 -9.80
C MET A 563 8.66 39.86 -10.76
N MET A 564 8.74 40.16 -12.06
CA MET A 564 9.36 39.26 -13.04
C MET A 564 10.84 38.96 -12.73
N SER A 565 11.53 39.86 -12.04
CA SER A 565 12.99 39.80 -11.80
C SER A 565 13.35 39.45 -10.35
N ASP A 566 12.50 39.81 -9.39
CA ASP A 566 12.74 39.66 -7.95
C ASP A 566 11.81 38.60 -7.33
N VAL A 567 12.40 37.42 -7.06
CA VAL A 567 11.68 36.28 -6.45
C VAL A 567 11.19 36.58 -5.04
N LYS A 568 11.85 37.48 -4.29
CA LYS A 568 11.49 37.77 -2.90
C LYS A 568 10.14 38.45 -2.80
N ASN A 569 9.87 39.37 -3.72
CA ASN A 569 8.64 40.14 -3.79
C ASN A 569 7.64 39.56 -4.80
N LEU A 570 7.91 38.36 -5.33
CA LEU A 570 7.04 37.68 -6.29
C LEU A 570 5.75 37.20 -5.63
N ASP A 571 4.70 37.95 -5.91
CA ASP A 571 3.33 37.56 -5.69
C ASP A 571 2.85 36.65 -6.83
N LEU A 572 2.53 35.39 -6.52
CA LEU A 572 2.20 34.42 -7.55
C LEU A 572 0.85 34.74 -8.23
N GLU A 573 -0.17 35.16 -7.48
CA GLU A 573 -1.51 35.33 -8.02
C GLU A 573 -1.63 36.68 -8.75
N GLU A 574 -1.07 37.76 -8.18
CA GLU A 574 -1.07 39.08 -8.82
C GLU A 574 -0.27 39.05 -10.13
N GLU A 575 0.94 38.48 -10.10
CA GLU A 575 1.83 38.42 -11.25
C GLU A 575 1.30 37.48 -12.33
N THR A 576 0.71 36.34 -11.94
CA THR A 576 0.04 35.43 -12.90
C THR A 576 -1.03 36.18 -13.68
N ARG A 577 -1.90 36.90 -12.98
CA ARG A 577 -2.99 37.66 -13.60
C ARG A 577 -2.44 38.70 -14.56
N ARG A 578 -1.54 39.59 -14.09
CA ARG A 578 -1.04 40.71 -14.89
C ARG A 578 -0.21 40.27 -16.09
N LEU A 579 0.63 39.25 -15.92
CA LEU A 579 1.41 38.72 -17.03
C LEU A 579 0.53 37.94 -18.02
N THR A 580 -0.57 37.33 -17.57
CA THR A 580 -1.56 36.73 -18.48
C THR A 580 -2.25 37.80 -19.31
N ASP A 581 -2.70 38.89 -18.70
CA ASP A 581 -3.31 40.03 -19.40
C ASP A 581 -2.35 40.66 -20.42
N LEU A 582 -1.10 40.88 -19.99
CA LEU A 582 -0.05 41.43 -20.85
C LEU A 582 0.28 40.51 -22.02
N TRP A 583 0.38 39.20 -21.77
CA TRP A 583 0.69 38.23 -22.81
C TRP A 583 -0.48 38.08 -23.79
N ALA A 584 -1.72 38.11 -23.30
CA ALA A 584 -2.91 38.15 -24.13
C ALA A 584 -2.94 39.41 -25.02
N ASP A 585 -2.62 40.60 -24.48
CA ASP A 585 -2.52 41.86 -25.24
C ASP A 585 -1.51 41.76 -26.39
N ILE A 586 -0.37 41.11 -26.16
CA ILE A 586 0.66 40.88 -27.18
C ILE A 586 0.16 39.94 -28.30
N LEU A 587 -0.58 38.89 -27.94
CA LEU A 587 -1.01 37.85 -28.89
C LEU A 587 -2.37 38.13 -29.56
N LYS A 588 -3.17 39.05 -29.01
CA LYS A 588 -4.54 39.34 -29.46
C LYS A 588 -4.63 39.69 -30.95
N ALA A 589 -3.64 40.41 -31.49
CA ALA A 589 -3.61 40.79 -32.91
C ALA A 589 -3.51 39.60 -33.88
N THR A 590 -3.01 38.47 -33.40
CA THR A 590 -2.81 37.23 -34.18
C THR A 590 -3.72 36.08 -33.75
N SER A 591 -4.59 36.32 -32.75
CA SER A 591 -5.48 35.33 -32.15
C SER A 591 -6.84 35.35 -32.84
N ASN A 592 -7.41 34.16 -33.05
CA ASN A 592 -8.79 33.97 -33.51
C ASN A 592 -9.75 33.66 -32.34
N LEU A 593 -9.22 33.39 -31.14
CA LEU A 593 -10.04 33.19 -29.94
C LEU A 593 -10.61 34.49 -29.37
N ALA A 594 -11.75 34.36 -28.70
CA ALA A 594 -12.22 35.37 -27.77
C ALA A 594 -11.17 35.61 -26.66
N GLU A 595 -11.06 36.85 -26.18
CA GLU A 595 -10.03 37.23 -25.22
C GLU A 595 -10.09 36.41 -23.92
N PHE A 596 -11.29 36.06 -23.46
CA PHE A 596 -11.51 35.19 -22.31
C PHE A 596 -10.84 33.82 -22.50
N ASP A 597 -11.12 33.13 -23.62
CA ASP A 597 -10.61 31.79 -23.91
C ASP A 597 -9.10 31.79 -24.08
N LEU A 598 -8.56 32.86 -24.69
CA LEU A 598 -7.12 33.05 -24.81
C LEU A 598 -6.48 33.19 -23.43
N LYS A 599 -7.01 34.05 -22.56
CA LYS A 599 -6.47 34.25 -21.20
C LYS A 599 -6.51 32.97 -20.37
N ASP A 600 -7.59 32.19 -20.44
CA ASP A 600 -7.70 30.92 -19.71
C ASP A 600 -6.58 29.94 -20.10
N ARG A 601 -6.35 29.78 -21.41
CA ARG A 601 -5.27 28.94 -21.96
C ARG A 601 -3.88 29.45 -21.60
N LEU A 602 -3.65 30.76 -21.57
CA LEU A 602 -2.34 31.34 -21.22
C LEU A 602 -2.06 31.22 -19.71
N ARG A 603 -3.08 31.39 -18.87
CA ARG A 603 -2.96 31.46 -17.40
C ARG A 603 -2.26 30.25 -16.80
N VAL A 604 -2.57 29.03 -17.29
CA VAL A 604 -1.96 27.79 -16.78
C VAL A 604 -0.45 27.77 -17.01
N HIS A 605 0.01 28.28 -18.15
CA HIS A 605 1.43 28.32 -18.49
C HIS A 605 2.17 29.42 -17.72
N VAL A 606 1.58 30.61 -17.61
CA VAL A 606 2.12 31.73 -16.83
C VAL A 606 2.28 31.32 -15.37
N LYS A 607 1.22 30.78 -14.75
CA LYS A 607 1.24 30.35 -13.35
C LYS A 607 2.33 29.31 -13.10
N TYR A 608 2.41 28.28 -13.95
CA TYR A 608 3.41 27.23 -13.77
C TYR A 608 4.84 27.76 -13.94
N TYR A 609 5.09 28.65 -14.90
CA TYR A 609 6.40 29.30 -15.02
C TYR A 609 6.79 30.08 -13.75
N LEU A 610 5.86 30.87 -13.20
CA LEU A 610 6.11 31.63 -11.97
C LEU A 610 6.29 30.72 -10.74
N GLU A 611 5.60 29.57 -10.67
CA GLU A 611 5.84 28.53 -9.65
C GLU A 611 7.27 27.96 -9.76
N LEU A 612 7.79 27.77 -10.98
CA LEU A 612 9.17 27.33 -11.20
C LEU A 612 10.19 28.39 -10.77
N VAL A 613 9.91 29.68 -11.01
CA VAL A 613 10.74 30.81 -10.54
C VAL A 613 10.73 30.88 -9.02
N LYS A 614 9.54 30.85 -8.40
CA LYS A 614 9.35 30.92 -6.94
C LYS A 614 10.01 29.75 -6.19
N SER A 615 10.04 28.57 -6.81
CA SER A 615 10.70 27.38 -6.26
C SER A 615 12.21 27.31 -6.55
N GLY A 616 12.79 28.33 -7.21
CA GLY A 616 14.22 28.39 -7.53
C GLY A 616 14.66 27.38 -8.60
N LYS A 617 13.71 26.78 -9.34
CA LYS A 617 14.00 25.84 -10.45
C LYS A 617 14.37 26.58 -11.74
N VAL A 618 13.99 27.85 -11.85
CA VAL A 618 14.24 28.74 -13.00
C VAL A 618 14.82 30.05 -12.49
N THR A 619 15.82 30.57 -13.19
CA THR A 619 16.38 31.89 -12.91
C THR A 619 15.51 32.95 -13.60
N PRO A 620 14.98 33.94 -12.87
CA PRO A 620 14.20 35.01 -13.48
C PRO A 620 15.08 35.89 -14.40
N PRO A 621 14.49 36.56 -15.40
CA PRO A 621 15.22 37.55 -16.18
C PRO A 621 15.73 38.68 -15.29
N ALA A 622 16.94 39.19 -15.55
CA ALA A 622 17.47 40.34 -14.82
C ALA A 622 16.73 41.64 -15.22
N ALA A 623 16.48 42.51 -14.24
CA ALA A 623 15.93 43.85 -14.49
C ALA A 623 17.00 44.80 -15.05
N ASP A 624 16.58 45.72 -15.92
CA ASP A 624 17.40 46.87 -16.32
C ASP A 624 17.44 47.89 -15.17
N VAL A 625 18.56 47.89 -14.43
CA VAL A 625 18.75 48.74 -13.24
C VAL A 625 18.68 50.23 -13.59
N ALA A 626 19.15 50.62 -14.77
CA ALA A 626 19.13 52.02 -15.20
C ALA A 626 17.69 52.47 -15.50
N LEU A 627 16.92 51.64 -16.21
CA LEU A 627 15.50 51.90 -16.48
C LEU A 627 14.68 51.97 -15.18
N VAL A 628 14.85 50.99 -14.28
CA VAL A 628 14.15 50.96 -12.98
C VAL A 628 14.44 52.22 -12.17
N THR A 629 15.70 52.66 -12.12
CA THR A 629 16.08 53.88 -11.40
C THR A 629 15.42 55.10 -12.02
N LYS A 630 15.50 55.26 -13.34
CA LYS A 630 14.86 56.37 -14.06
C LYS A 630 13.36 56.44 -13.80
N VAL A 631 12.65 55.31 -13.90
CA VAL A 631 11.19 55.29 -13.67
C VAL A 631 10.86 55.56 -12.21
N ARG A 632 11.60 55.00 -11.26
CA ARG A 632 11.41 55.32 -9.83
C ARG A 632 11.58 56.82 -9.57
N ASP A 633 12.55 57.47 -10.19
CA ASP A 633 12.75 58.92 -10.03
C ASP A 633 11.61 59.73 -10.67
N THR A 634 11.16 59.35 -11.88
CA THR A 634 9.96 59.93 -12.51
C THR A 634 8.73 59.80 -11.62
N LEU A 635 8.49 58.61 -11.07
CA LEU A 635 7.33 58.34 -10.21
C LEU A 635 7.44 59.03 -8.85
N LYS A 636 8.64 59.19 -8.27
CA LYS A 636 8.85 59.95 -7.04
C LYS A 636 8.63 61.44 -7.21
N ALA A 637 8.86 61.98 -8.41
CA ALA A 637 8.65 63.40 -8.71
C ALA A 637 7.16 63.79 -8.76
N VAL A 638 6.24 62.82 -8.88
CA VAL A 638 4.80 63.08 -8.78
C VAL A 638 4.44 63.49 -7.34
N PRO A 639 3.67 64.57 -7.12
CA PRO A 639 3.29 65.04 -5.79
C PRO A 639 2.68 63.92 -4.93
N VAL A 640 3.06 63.87 -3.64
CA VAL A 640 2.61 62.80 -2.71
C VAL A 640 1.10 62.67 -2.68
N GLN A 641 0.39 63.80 -2.70
CA GLN A 641 -1.07 63.84 -2.65
C GLN A 641 -1.68 63.16 -3.89
N GLU A 642 -1.17 63.45 -5.09
CA GLU A 642 -1.63 62.83 -6.33
C GLU A 642 -1.32 61.32 -6.35
N ARG A 643 -0.13 60.91 -5.89
CA ARG A 643 0.24 59.50 -5.78
C ARG A 643 -0.68 58.73 -4.84
N TYR A 644 -0.99 59.31 -3.68
CA TYR A 644 -1.88 58.70 -2.69
C TYR A 644 -3.30 58.62 -3.23
N TYR A 645 -3.77 59.67 -3.89
CA TYR A 645 -5.08 59.68 -4.52
C TYR A 645 -5.21 58.57 -5.56
N ASP A 646 -4.21 58.45 -6.43
CA ASP A 646 -4.17 57.43 -7.46
C ASP A 646 -4.19 56.01 -6.88
N VAL A 647 -3.36 55.75 -5.87
CA VAL A 647 -3.19 54.41 -5.29
C VAL A 647 -4.36 53.99 -4.41
N PHE A 648 -4.95 54.90 -3.63
CA PHE A 648 -5.96 54.55 -2.63
C PHE A 648 -7.39 54.82 -3.08
N ILE A 649 -7.60 55.78 -3.99
CA ILE A 649 -8.92 56.20 -4.45
C ILE A 649 -9.14 55.75 -5.90
N ASN A 650 -8.30 56.19 -6.85
CA ASN A 650 -8.53 55.90 -8.27
C ASN A 650 -8.42 54.41 -8.60
N SER A 651 -7.64 53.64 -7.84
CA SER A 651 -7.57 52.17 -7.98
C SER A 651 -8.93 51.46 -7.83
N ILE A 652 -9.94 52.10 -7.22
CA ILE A 652 -11.28 51.55 -7.05
C ILE A 652 -12.03 51.50 -8.39
N ASN A 653 -11.74 52.44 -9.30
CA ASN A 653 -12.34 52.48 -10.65
C ASN A 653 -11.98 51.22 -11.49
N ASP A 654 -10.85 50.60 -11.21
CA ASP A 654 -10.34 49.44 -11.95
C ASP A 654 -10.80 48.08 -11.37
N MET A 655 -11.65 48.09 -10.34
CA MET A 655 -12.09 46.86 -9.68
C MET A 655 -13.23 46.18 -10.44
N VAL A 656 -13.05 44.90 -10.79
CA VAL A 656 -14.04 44.08 -11.52
C VAL A 656 -14.47 42.81 -10.76
N TYR A 657 -15.65 42.27 -11.06
CA TYR A 657 -16.22 41.05 -10.48
C TYR A 657 -15.56 39.80 -11.05
N ASP A 658 -15.53 39.71 -12.38
CA ASP A 658 -14.88 38.64 -13.12
C ASP A 658 -13.75 39.22 -13.97
N GLU A 659 -12.52 38.94 -13.57
CA GLU A 659 -11.32 39.45 -14.24
C GLU A 659 -11.12 38.86 -15.64
N ALA A 660 -11.78 37.74 -15.96
CA ALA A 660 -11.67 37.13 -17.27
C ALA A 660 -12.67 37.73 -18.29
N SER A 661 -13.75 38.36 -17.81
CA SER A 661 -14.76 39.03 -18.64
C SER A 661 -14.32 40.44 -19.07
N GLU A 662 -14.86 40.95 -20.18
CA GLU A 662 -14.58 42.30 -20.66
C GLU A 662 -14.92 43.37 -19.61
N VAL A 663 -14.18 44.48 -19.62
CA VAL A 663 -14.43 45.63 -18.75
C VAL A 663 -15.68 46.36 -19.24
N SER A 664 -16.84 45.88 -18.78
CA SER A 664 -18.15 46.50 -18.97
C SER A 664 -18.62 47.14 -17.66
N GLN A 665 -19.63 48.02 -17.73
CA GLN A 665 -20.29 48.55 -16.53
C GLN A 665 -20.82 47.43 -15.63
N LEU A 666 -21.27 46.31 -16.20
CA LEU A 666 -21.77 45.15 -15.46
C LEU A 666 -20.66 44.37 -14.75
N ASN A 667 -19.44 44.41 -15.28
CA ASN A 667 -18.30 43.73 -14.70
C ASN A 667 -17.58 44.58 -13.65
N ARG A 668 -17.76 45.90 -13.61
CA ARG A 668 -17.17 46.75 -12.57
C ARG A 668 -17.85 46.50 -11.21
N LYS A 669 -17.04 46.34 -10.16
CA LYS A 669 -17.51 46.23 -8.77
C LYS A 669 -18.16 47.53 -8.28
N TYR A 670 -17.62 48.66 -8.73
CA TYR A 670 -18.10 50.00 -8.40
C TYR A 670 -18.33 50.77 -9.69
N PRO A 671 -19.41 50.49 -10.43
CA PRO A 671 -19.71 51.18 -11.68
C PRO A 671 -20.05 52.66 -11.40
N PRO A 672 -19.73 53.57 -12.34
CA PRO A 672 -20.16 54.95 -12.23
C PRO A 672 -21.68 55.06 -12.31
N LEU A 673 -22.26 56.00 -11.57
CA LEU A 673 -23.70 56.29 -11.59
C LEU A 673 -24.03 57.34 -12.63
N THR A 674 -25.14 57.14 -13.34
CA THR A 674 -25.65 58.06 -14.37
C THR A 674 -27.11 58.41 -14.11
N LEU A 675 -27.62 59.49 -14.71
CA LEU A 675 -29.05 59.82 -14.60
C LEU A 675 -29.96 58.68 -15.08
N LYS A 676 -29.54 57.97 -16.14
CA LYS A 676 -30.21 56.76 -16.63
C LYS A 676 -30.32 55.66 -15.58
N SER A 677 -29.27 55.47 -14.77
CA SER A 677 -29.25 54.43 -13.72
C SER A 677 -30.30 54.65 -12.62
N PHE A 678 -30.75 55.89 -12.40
CA PHE A 678 -31.74 56.22 -11.36
C PHE A 678 -33.18 55.88 -11.77
N PHE A 679 -33.44 55.75 -13.07
CA PHE A 679 -34.78 55.61 -13.66
C PHE A 679 -34.94 54.37 -14.54
N LEU A 680 -34.16 53.31 -14.26
CA LEU A 680 -34.25 52.03 -15.00
C LEU A 680 -35.65 51.40 -14.91
N ASP A 681 -36.37 51.62 -13.81
CA ASP A 681 -37.74 51.16 -13.57
C ASP A 681 -38.82 52.10 -14.13
N ARG A 682 -38.44 53.32 -14.56
CA ARG A 682 -39.34 54.38 -15.02
C ARG A 682 -38.73 55.22 -16.15
N PRO A 683 -38.51 54.62 -17.34
CA PRO A 683 -37.88 55.31 -18.46
C PRO A 683 -38.67 56.53 -18.93
N GLU A 684 -39.99 56.60 -18.66
CA GLU A 684 -40.81 57.76 -18.98
C GLU A 684 -40.35 59.06 -18.30
N ALA A 685 -39.70 58.99 -17.13
CA ALA A 685 -39.17 60.16 -16.43
C ALA A 685 -38.06 60.85 -17.24
N LEU A 686 -37.27 60.07 -17.99
CA LEU A 686 -36.16 60.56 -18.82
C LEU A 686 -36.63 61.35 -20.06
N LYS A 687 -37.93 61.31 -20.38
CA LYS A 687 -38.53 62.19 -21.41
C LYS A 687 -38.41 63.66 -21.01
N PHE A 688 -38.53 63.94 -19.71
CA PHE A 688 -38.64 65.28 -19.15
C PHE A 688 -37.46 65.67 -18.27
N ILE A 689 -36.91 64.74 -17.49
CA ILE A 689 -35.71 64.93 -16.67
C ILE A 689 -34.51 64.50 -17.51
N LYS A 690 -33.68 65.46 -17.90
CA LYS A 690 -32.57 65.27 -18.84
C LYS A 690 -31.25 65.67 -18.21
N SER A 691 -30.16 65.23 -18.84
CA SER A 691 -28.81 65.72 -18.57
C SER A 691 -28.51 66.92 -19.47
N ALA A 692 -28.14 68.05 -18.87
CA ALA A 692 -27.77 69.27 -19.57
C ALA A 692 -26.49 69.10 -20.41
N ARG A 693 -25.53 68.29 -19.92
CA ARG A 693 -24.32 67.91 -20.65
C ARG A 693 -24.61 66.92 -21.75
N GLU A 694 -25.55 65.98 -21.61
CA GLU A 694 -25.92 65.09 -22.72
C GLU A 694 -26.46 65.89 -23.90
N LEU A 695 -27.25 66.94 -23.64
CA LEU A 695 -27.78 67.83 -24.68
C LEU A 695 -26.71 68.68 -25.38
N LYS A 696 -25.63 69.06 -24.68
CA LYS A 696 -24.58 69.96 -25.20
C LYS A 696 -23.35 69.23 -25.75
N GLU A 697 -22.95 68.16 -25.08
CA GLU A 697 -21.68 67.44 -25.26
C GLU A 697 -21.89 65.98 -25.68
N GLY A 698 -23.13 65.48 -25.75
CA GLY A 698 -23.43 64.10 -26.11
C GLY A 698 -23.07 63.06 -25.04
N ARG A 699 -22.72 63.50 -23.82
CA ARG A 699 -22.36 62.63 -22.69
C ARG A 699 -23.00 63.12 -21.39
N MET A 700 -23.46 62.19 -20.55
CA MET A 700 -23.99 62.52 -19.22
C MET A 700 -22.86 62.82 -18.23
N LYS A 701 -23.13 63.62 -17.21
CA LYS A 701 -22.27 63.61 -16.02
C LYS A 701 -22.45 62.27 -15.30
N GLU A 702 -21.33 61.67 -14.94
CA GLU A 702 -21.31 60.45 -14.13
C GLU A 702 -20.69 60.75 -12.77
N VAL A 703 -21.18 60.07 -11.73
CA VAL A 703 -20.50 59.99 -10.42
C VAL A 703 -19.64 58.73 -10.44
N GLU A 704 -18.32 58.89 -10.38
CA GLU A 704 -17.40 57.75 -10.45
C GLU A 704 -17.54 56.81 -9.25
N GLY A 705 -17.17 55.54 -9.44
CA GLY A 705 -17.29 54.46 -8.46
C GLY A 705 -16.81 54.80 -7.04
N PRO A 706 -15.61 55.38 -6.85
CA PRO A 706 -15.11 55.77 -5.53
C PRO A 706 -16.07 56.71 -4.77
N TYR A 707 -16.81 57.56 -5.47
CA TYR A 707 -17.68 58.57 -4.90
C TYR A 707 -19.15 58.12 -4.75
N THR A 708 -19.36 56.80 -4.77
CA THR A 708 -20.64 56.17 -4.40
C THR A 708 -20.57 55.71 -2.95
N GLU A 709 -21.70 55.36 -2.34
CA GLU A 709 -21.74 54.83 -0.97
C GLU A 709 -20.81 53.62 -0.81
N ASN A 710 -20.95 52.64 -1.71
CA ASN A 710 -20.15 51.42 -1.68
C ASN A 710 -18.67 51.70 -1.96
N GLY A 711 -18.36 52.63 -2.88
CA GLY A 711 -17.00 53.07 -3.15
C GLY A 711 -16.35 53.78 -1.97
N HIS A 712 -17.11 54.61 -1.26
CA HIS A 712 -16.65 55.35 -0.08
C HIS A 712 -16.16 54.43 1.02
N TYR A 713 -16.90 53.36 1.32
CA TYR A 713 -16.46 52.38 2.32
C TYR A 713 -15.12 51.74 1.95
N VAL A 714 -14.89 51.46 0.66
CA VAL A 714 -13.61 50.91 0.19
C VAL A 714 -12.51 51.97 0.23
N ALA A 715 -12.79 53.20 -0.16
CA ALA A 715 -11.84 54.31 -0.10
C ALA A 715 -11.38 54.56 1.35
N ALA A 716 -12.33 54.66 2.29
CA ALA A 716 -12.05 54.82 3.71
C ALA A 716 -11.20 53.67 4.26
N LEU A 717 -11.47 52.44 3.84
CA LEU A 717 -10.67 51.27 4.22
C LEU A 717 -9.26 51.31 3.62
N ASN A 718 -9.12 51.67 2.34
CA ASN A 718 -7.83 51.79 1.68
C ASN A 718 -6.96 52.83 2.40
N VAL A 719 -7.53 53.99 2.76
CA VAL A 719 -6.85 55.04 3.51
C VAL A 719 -6.48 54.58 4.92
N ALA A 720 -7.36 53.85 5.62
CA ALA A 720 -7.07 53.32 6.96
C ALA A 720 -5.89 52.33 6.97
N ASN A 721 -5.67 51.61 5.86
CA ASN A 721 -4.57 50.65 5.71
C ASN A 721 -3.35 51.23 4.95
N ALA A 722 -3.42 52.49 4.53
CA ALA A 722 -2.46 53.07 3.61
C ALA A 722 -1.02 53.05 4.13
N ALA A 723 -0.80 53.39 5.40
CA ALA A 723 0.54 53.41 5.99
C ALA A 723 1.24 52.05 5.89
N GLY A 724 0.57 50.97 6.27
CA GLY A 724 1.13 49.61 6.18
C GLY A 724 1.38 49.16 4.74
N LEU A 725 0.51 49.55 3.79
CA LEU A 725 0.72 49.24 2.37
C LEU A 725 1.94 50.00 1.83
N LEU A 726 2.06 51.30 2.11
CA LEU A 726 3.20 52.13 1.69
C LEU A 726 4.54 51.58 2.18
N GLU A 727 4.59 51.11 3.43
CA GLU A 727 5.78 50.45 4.00
C GLU A 727 6.08 49.11 3.34
N SER A 728 5.07 48.31 3.02
CA SER A 728 5.26 47.01 2.37
C SER A 728 5.67 47.11 0.90
N GLU A 729 5.29 48.19 0.20
CA GLU A 729 5.53 48.37 -1.24
C GLU A 729 6.67 49.36 -1.57
N GLN A 730 7.51 49.71 -0.60
CA GLN A 730 8.69 50.57 -0.80
C GLN A 730 9.69 50.01 -1.82
N TRP A 731 9.69 48.69 -2.01
CA TRP A 731 10.51 48.01 -3.01
C TRP A 731 10.07 48.34 -4.45
N VAL A 732 8.85 48.85 -4.67
CA VAL A 732 8.38 49.32 -5.98
C VAL A 732 8.83 50.76 -6.22
N VAL A 733 8.29 51.68 -5.42
CA VAL A 733 8.66 53.10 -5.40
C VAL A 733 9.07 53.44 -3.97
N PRO A 734 10.37 53.68 -3.71
CA PRO A 734 10.84 54.04 -2.36
C PRO A 734 10.20 55.34 -1.87
N LEU A 735 9.91 55.41 -0.58
CA LEU A 735 9.32 56.61 0.05
C LEU A 735 10.28 57.80 -0.02
N GLY A 736 9.74 58.96 -0.40
CA GLY A 736 10.50 60.21 -0.44
C GLY A 736 10.64 60.85 0.95
N PRO A 737 11.39 61.96 1.06
CA PRO A 737 11.53 62.70 2.31
C PRO A 737 10.21 63.19 2.91
N GLU A 738 9.19 63.43 2.08
CA GLU A 738 7.85 63.86 2.52
C GLU A 738 6.98 62.71 3.04
N GLU A 739 7.48 61.48 3.02
CA GLU A 739 6.74 60.25 3.36
C GLU A 739 7.48 59.46 4.45
N GLN A 740 8.06 60.14 5.44
CA GLN A 740 8.81 59.54 6.53
C GLN A 740 8.22 59.94 7.89
N GLY A 741 8.22 58.99 8.84
CA GLY A 741 7.73 59.20 10.20
C GLY A 741 6.32 59.77 10.24
N ASP A 742 6.13 60.84 11.02
CA ASP A 742 4.82 61.47 11.25
C ASP A 742 4.22 62.16 10.00
N ARG A 743 4.99 62.28 8.91
CA ARG A 743 4.49 62.89 7.66
C ARG A 743 3.47 62.02 6.94
N ILE A 744 3.54 60.69 7.06
CA ILE A 744 2.57 59.77 6.44
C ILE A 744 1.16 60.03 6.99
N PRO A 745 0.91 60.01 8.32
CA PRO A 745 -0.39 60.38 8.88
C PRO A 745 -0.91 61.75 8.43
N ILE A 746 -0.03 62.76 8.33
CA ILE A 746 -0.39 64.11 7.88
C ILE A 746 -0.87 64.09 6.43
N ASN A 747 -0.15 63.39 5.54
CA ASN A 747 -0.53 63.28 4.14
C ASN A 747 -1.80 62.45 3.94
N LEU A 748 -2.04 61.42 4.76
CA LEU A 748 -3.29 60.66 4.75
C LEU A 748 -4.49 61.47 5.24
N LYS A 749 -4.28 62.40 6.19
CA LYS A 749 -5.29 63.39 6.58
C LYS A 749 -5.60 64.38 5.46
N ARG A 750 -4.58 64.86 4.73
CA ARG A 750 -4.80 65.73 3.56
C ARG A 750 -5.50 65.01 2.41
N LEU A 751 -5.11 63.77 2.13
CA LEU A 751 -5.79 62.90 1.15
C LEU A 751 -7.27 62.74 1.49
N SER A 752 -7.54 62.54 2.78
CA SER A 752 -8.88 62.46 3.33
C SER A 752 -9.69 63.74 3.01
N GLU A 753 -9.14 64.90 3.33
CA GLU A 753 -9.78 66.20 3.05
C GLU A 753 -10.01 66.44 1.53
N ASP A 754 -9.02 66.13 0.68
CA ASP A 754 -9.14 66.23 -0.79
C ASP A 754 -10.23 65.28 -1.33
N TYR A 755 -10.27 64.04 -0.84
CA TYR A 755 -11.30 63.08 -1.20
C TYR A 755 -12.72 63.60 -0.88
N ASP A 756 -12.91 64.20 0.30
CA ASP A 756 -14.21 64.76 0.70
C ASP A 756 -14.63 65.92 -0.20
N GLN A 757 -13.67 66.79 -0.55
CA GLN A 757 -13.91 67.89 -1.48
C GLN A 757 -14.32 67.37 -2.86
N ARG A 758 -13.58 66.42 -3.44
CA ARG A 758 -13.92 65.84 -4.75
C ARG A 758 -15.23 65.05 -4.72
N TYR A 759 -15.56 64.41 -3.60
CA TYR A 759 -16.86 63.76 -3.40
C TYR A 759 -18.01 64.77 -3.49
N ILE A 760 -17.87 65.92 -2.81
CA ILE A 760 -18.82 67.02 -2.87
C ILE A 760 -18.94 67.55 -4.31
N GLU A 761 -17.81 67.77 -4.99
CA GLU A 761 -17.77 68.26 -6.37
C GLU A 761 -18.47 67.29 -7.33
N GLN A 762 -18.20 65.98 -7.26
CA GLN A 762 -18.82 64.97 -8.12
C GLN A 762 -20.35 64.97 -8.02
N TRP A 763 -20.88 65.00 -6.79
CA TRP A 763 -22.33 65.02 -6.56
C TRP A 763 -22.97 66.38 -6.87
N THR A 764 -22.28 67.48 -6.59
CA THR A 764 -22.77 68.83 -6.94
C THR A 764 -22.85 68.98 -8.45
N ASP A 765 -21.80 68.60 -9.18
CA ASP A 765 -21.77 68.61 -10.65
C ASP A 765 -22.85 67.73 -11.25
N PHE A 766 -23.07 66.54 -10.66
CA PHE A 766 -24.11 65.62 -11.12
C PHE A 766 -25.51 66.23 -10.96
N LEU A 767 -25.80 66.86 -9.82
CA LEU A 767 -27.08 67.52 -9.59
C LEU A 767 -27.29 68.75 -10.48
N VAL A 768 -26.24 69.55 -10.72
CA VAL A 768 -26.27 70.67 -11.68
C VAL A 768 -26.56 70.20 -13.10
N ASP A 769 -26.11 68.99 -13.44
CA ASP A 769 -26.36 68.39 -14.76
C ASP A 769 -27.83 67.98 -14.96
N ILE A 770 -28.57 67.71 -13.88
CA ILE A 770 -29.99 67.36 -13.98
C ILE A 770 -30.79 68.63 -14.30
N THR A 771 -31.56 68.58 -15.39
CA THR A 771 -32.42 69.68 -15.81
C THR A 771 -33.78 69.18 -16.26
N VAL A 772 -34.77 70.07 -16.19
CA VAL A 772 -36.09 69.88 -16.80
C VAL A 772 -36.35 71.04 -17.75
N ASP A 773 -36.68 70.72 -18.99
CA ASP A 773 -37.03 71.72 -20.00
C ASP A 773 -38.39 72.33 -19.67
N PRO A 774 -38.55 73.67 -19.75
CA PRO A 774 -39.86 74.30 -19.61
C PRO A 774 -40.84 73.78 -20.68
N PRO A 775 -42.06 73.37 -20.31
CA PRO A 775 -43.03 72.84 -21.26
C PRO A 775 -43.45 73.93 -22.26
N LYS A 776 -43.47 73.59 -23.55
CA LYS A 776 -43.80 74.52 -24.64
C LYS A 776 -45.31 74.71 -24.79
N THR A 777 -46.08 73.66 -24.47
CA THR A 777 -47.54 73.64 -24.60
C THR A 777 -48.22 73.19 -23.29
N VAL A 778 -49.50 73.52 -23.13
CA VAL A 778 -50.31 73.05 -21.97
C VAL A 778 -50.37 71.52 -21.94
N LYS A 779 -50.50 70.86 -23.09
CA LYS A 779 -50.49 69.39 -23.19
C LYS A 779 -49.17 68.79 -22.69
N GLU A 780 -48.04 69.40 -23.07
CA GLU A 780 -46.71 68.98 -22.58
C GLU A 780 -46.55 69.22 -21.08
N ALA A 781 -47.14 70.31 -20.54
CA ALA A 781 -47.17 70.58 -19.10
C ALA A 781 -48.00 69.53 -18.34
N ILE A 782 -49.15 69.11 -18.88
CA ILE A 782 -49.96 68.02 -18.30
C ILE A 782 -49.17 66.70 -18.28
N ASP A 783 -48.52 66.33 -19.39
CA ASP A 783 -47.69 65.12 -19.47
C ASP A 783 -46.51 65.16 -18.47
N LEU A 784 -45.85 66.32 -18.37
CA LEU A 784 -44.78 66.57 -17.41
C LEU A 784 -45.27 66.40 -15.97
N TYR A 785 -46.36 67.07 -15.61
CA TYR A 785 -46.90 67.01 -14.25
C TYR A 785 -47.41 65.60 -13.92
N ASN A 786 -48.07 64.92 -14.85
CA ASN A 786 -48.46 63.51 -14.67
C ASN A 786 -47.25 62.60 -14.40
N THR A 787 -46.11 62.88 -15.04
CA THR A 787 -44.87 62.13 -14.82
C THR A 787 -44.24 62.47 -13.46
N LEU A 788 -44.20 63.74 -13.07
CA LEU A 788 -43.58 64.20 -11.82
C LEU A 788 -44.40 63.85 -10.57
N THR A 789 -45.74 63.81 -10.67
CA THR A 789 -46.62 63.57 -9.51
C THR A 789 -46.98 62.10 -9.29
N ARG A 790 -46.66 61.20 -10.24
CA ARG A 790 -46.94 59.75 -10.12
C ARG A 790 -45.98 59.05 -9.13
N PRO A 791 -46.45 58.49 -8.00
CA PRO A 791 -45.57 57.84 -7.02
C PRO A 791 -44.90 56.54 -7.52
N PRO A 792 -43.66 56.24 -7.10
CA PRO A 792 -42.70 57.14 -6.44
C PRO A 792 -42.31 58.34 -7.32
N TRP A 793 -42.32 59.54 -6.72
CA TRP A 793 -42.05 60.80 -7.42
C TRP A 793 -40.60 60.83 -7.94
N PRO A 794 -40.35 61.23 -9.20
CA PRO A 794 -38.99 61.28 -9.76
C PRO A 794 -38.00 62.14 -8.95
N TYR A 795 -38.43 63.29 -8.43
CA TYR A 795 -37.59 64.13 -7.58
C TYR A 795 -37.31 63.51 -6.21
N LEU A 796 -38.25 62.72 -5.67
CA LEU A 796 -38.02 61.94 -4.45
C LEU A 796 -36.98 60.85 -4.70
N LYS A 797 -37.01 60.21 -5.87
CA LYS A 797 -36.00 59.23 -6.27
C LYS A 797 -34.60 59.86 -6.31
N ILE A 798 -34.42 61.00 -6.99
CA ILE A 798 -33.13 61.72 -7.05
C ILE A 798 -32.63 62.09 -5.64
N LEU A 799 -33.49 62.66 -4.79
CA LEU A 799 -33.11 63.06 -3.44
C LEU A 799 -32.81 61.88 -2.51
N ARG A 800 -33.48 60.73 -2.69
CA ARG A 800 -33.16 59.49 -1.97
C ARG A 800 -31.82 58.89 -2.41
N GLU A 801 -31.53 58.86 -3.70
CA GLU A 801 -30.22 58.41 -4.20
C GLU A 801 -29.09 59.32 -3.67
N LEU A 802 -29.32 60.64 -3.64
CA LEU A 802 -28.41 61.59 -3.02
C LEU A 802 -28.25 61.30 -1.51
N GLU A 803 -29.33 61.04 -0.79
CA GLU A 803 -29.31 60.70 0.63
C GLU A 803 -28.48 59.43 0.89
N ASP A 804 -28.74 58.37 0.15
CA ASP A 804 -28.07 57.07 0.27
C ASP A 804 -26.56 57.21 0.02
N HIS A 805 -26.17 58.07 -0.93
CA HIS A 805 -24.77 58.27 -1.27
C HIS A 805 -24.05 59.39 -0.52
N THR A 806 -24.72 60.27 0.25
CA THR A 806 -24.03 61.40 0.93
C THR A 806 -24.17 61.43 2.44
N GLN A 807 -25.18 60.77 3.01
CA GLN A 807 -25.45 60.86 4.45
C GLN A 807 -24.80 59.76 5.29
N TRP A 808 -24.11 58.82 4.64
CA TRP A 808 -23.45 57.65 5.25
C TRP A 808 -24.28 57.01 6.36
N LYS A 809 -25.45 56.47 5.96
CA LYS A 809 -26.32 55.76 6.87
C LYS A 809 -25.51 54.65 7.55
N LYS A 810 -25.51 54.61 8.89
CA LYS A 810 -24.98 53.45 9.61
C LYS A 810 -25.66 52.21 9.05
N SER A 811 -24.88 51.28 8.50
CA SER A 811 -25.38 50.02 7.94
C SER A 811 -26.47 49.43 8.85
N LYS A 812 -27.73 49.53 8.41
CA LYS A 812 -28.82 48.81 9.05
C LYS A 812 -28.71 47.37 8.55
N LYS A 813 -28.35 46.49 9.48
CA LYS A 813 -28.55 45.02 9.44
C LYS A 813 -29.41 44.54 8.26
N GLU A 814 -28.77 43.96 7.25
CA GLU A 814 -29.38 42.84 6.53
C GLU A 814 -28.74 41.55 7.04
N GLY A 815 -29.43 40.93 8.00
CA GLY A 815 -28.99 39.72 8.70
C GLY A 815 -29.69 39.64 10.04
N GLY A 816 -30.48 38.59 10.23
CA GLY A 816 -31.38 38.39 11.37
C GLY A 816 -30.75 38.52 12.75
N ALA A 817 -31.62 38.55 13.77
CA ALA A 817 -31.26 38.63 15.17
C ALA A 817 -30.09 37.69 15.56
N GLY A 818 -29.05 38.25 16.19
CA GLY A 818 -28.04 37.47 16.92
C GLY A 818 -26.59 37.50 16.45
N VAL A 819 -26.12 38.46 15.65
CA VAL A 819 -24.68 38.56 15.32
C VAL A 819 -23.94 39.52 16.25
N ASP A 820 -22.96 38.99 16.97
CA ASP A 820 -21.97 39.68 17.81
C ASP A 820 -21.17 40.69 16.97
N GLN A 821 -21.13 41.96 17.39
CA GLN A 821 -20.46 43.06 16.68
C GLN A 821 -18.98 42.78 16.45
N GLU A 822 -18.32 42.10 17.39
CA GLU A 822 -16.92 41.71 17.22
C GLU A 822 -16.75 40.62 16.17
N ALA A 823 -17.74 39.73 16.00
CA ALA A 823 -17.69 38.66 15.01
C ALA A 823 -17.94 39.19 13.59
N ALA A 824 -18.81 40.20 13.43
CA ALA A 824 -19.02 40.89 12.15
C ALA A 824 -17.81 41.74 11.76
N ASN A 825 -17.23 42.50 12.70
CA ASN A 825 -15.95 43.19 12.50
C ASN A 825 -14.81 42.21 12.19
N ARG A 826 -14.74 41.07 12.88
CA ARG A 826 -13.77 40.00 12.59
C ARG A 826 -13.99 39.42 11.19
N MET A 827 -15.22 39.08 10.81
CA MET A 827 -15.52 38.55 9.47
C MET A 827 -15.25 39.56 8.36
N LEU A 828 -15.56 40.84 8.58
CA LEU A 828 -15.31 41.89 7.61
C LEU A 828 -13.81 42.19 7.53
N ASN A 829 -13.09 42.32 8.64
CA ASN A 829 -11.63 42.38 8.63
C ASN A 829 -10.99 41.11 8.07
N GLN A 830 -11.60 39.94 8.22
CA GLN A 830 -11.09 38.69 7.66
C GLN A 830 -11.36 38.61 6.16
N LYS A 831 -12.52 39.05 5.68
CA LYS A 831 -12.83 39.21 4.26
C LYS A 831 -12.02 40.34 3.61
N LEU A 832 -11.73 41.41 4.34
CA LEU A 832 -10.93 42.54 3.90
C LEU A 832 -9.45 42.20 3.94
N ALA A 833 -8.96 41.48 4.95
CA ALA A 833 -7.63 40.90 4.95
C ALA A 833 -7.50 39.81 3.88
N GLN A 834 -8.54 39.03 3.60
CA GLN A 834 -8.56 38.06 2.50
C GLN A 834 -8.61 38.74 1.15
N SER A 835 -9.42 39.78 0.95
CA SER A 835 -9.51 40.51 -0.32
C SER A 835 -8.33 41.45 -0.53
N PHE A 836 -7.77 42.03 0.53
CA PHE A 836 -6.49 42.72 0.53
C PHE A 836 -5.37 41.74 0.24
N ALA A 837 -5.33 40.57 0.88
CA ALA A 837 -4.41 39.49 0.54
C ALA A 837 -4.69 38.88 -0.84
N GLN A 838 -5.86 39.06 -1.45
CA GLN A 838 -6.11 38.71 -2.86
C GLN A 838 -5.64 39.84 -3.79
N ARG A 839 -5.77 41.11 -3.38
CA ARG A 839 -5.31 42.32 -4.09
C ARG A 839 -3.80 42.53 -4.03
N THR A 840 -3.16 41.97 -3.00
CA THR A 840 -1.71 41.96 -2.71
C THR A 840 -1.17 40.52 -2.62
N GLY A 841 -1.92 39.59 -3.24
CA GLY A 841 -1.63 38.14 -3.42
C GLY A 841 -0.74 37.46 -2.38
N GLY A 842 -1.24 37.48 -1.15
CA GLY A 842 -0.79 36.70 -0.02
C GLY A 842 -0.30 37.54 1.15
N TYR A 843 -0.20 38.86 0.99
CA TYR A 843 0.23 39.72 2.09
C TYR A 843 -0.84 39.83 3.18
N ARG A 844 -0.54 39.27 4.35
CA ARG A 844 -1.39 39.38 5.55
C ARG A 844 -0.97 40.60 6.35
N ILE A 845 -1.66 41.72 6.16
CA ILE A 845 -1.59 42.81 7.15
C ILE A 845 -2.42 42.39 8.37
N LYS A 846 -1.89 42.62 9.58
CA LYS A 846 -2.69 42.58 10.80
C LYS A 846 -3.62 43.80 10.80
N THR A 847 -4.73 43.69 10.10
CA THR A 847 -5.79 44.71 10.11
C THR A 847 -6.66 44.50 11.34
N ASN A 848 -6.39 45.24 12.42
CA ASN A 848 -7.32 45.39 13.53
C ASN A 848 -8.13 46.67 13.33
N VAL A 849 -8.77 46.79 12.16
CA VAL A 849 -9.53 47.99 11.77
C VAL A 849 -10.92 47.86 12.37
N ASP A 850 -11.30 48.80 13.25
CA ASP A 850 -12.64 48.81 13.79
C ASP A 850 -13.62 49.33 12.72
N VAL A 851 -14.25 48.41 11.98
CA VAL A 851 -15.13 48.77 10.87
C VAL A 851 -16.38 49.51 11.34
N THR A 852 -16.71 49.42 12.62
CA THR A 852 -17.79 50.23 13.22
C THR A 852 -17.45 51.72 13.30
N LYS A 853 -16.16 52.09 13.24
CA LYS A 853 -15.66 53.46 13.27
C LYS A 853 -15.32 54.03 11.88
N LEU A 854 -15.43 53.24 10.81
CA LEU A 854 -15.12 53.71 9.44
C LEU A 854 -16.05 54.85 8.99
N GLY A 855 -17.31 54.85 9.43
CA GLY A 855 -18.28 55.93 9.21
C GLY A 855 -18.23 57.06 10.25
N GLU A 856 -17.31 56.97 11.22
CA GLU A 856 -17.11 58.01 12.26
C GLU A 856 -15.95 58.95 11.93
N ARG A 857 -15.33 58.79 10.74
CA ARG A 857 -14.34 59.74 10.26
C ARG A 857 -15.01 61.12 10.15
N PRO A 858 -14.46 62.18 10.78
CA PRO A 858 -14.94 63.53 10.57
C PRO A 858 -14.82 63.84 9.08
N SER A 859 -15.95 64.04 8.43
CA SER A 859 -15.97 64.30 7.01
C SER A 859 -17.14 65.22 6.68
N THR A 860 -16.91 66.11 5.71
CA THR A 860 -17.73 67.29 5.45
C THR A 860 -18.89 67.01 4.49
N VAL A 861 -18.93 65.83 3.87
CA VAL A 861 -19.93 65.45 2.84
C VAL A 861 -21.37 65.43 3.40
N PRO A 862 -21.73 64.69 4.48
CA PRO A 862 -23.09 64.68 5.02
C PRO A 862 -23.55 66.06 5.40
N SER A 863 -22.72 66.83 6.12
CA SER A 863 -23.07 68.19 6.53
C SER A 863 -23.30 69.12 5.34
N THR A 864 -22.61 68.91 4.22
CA THR A 864 -22.78 69.71 2.99
C THR A 864 -24.11 69.41 2.30
N PHE A 865 -24.56 68.16 2.31
CA PHE A 865 -25.82 67.76 1.64
C PHE A 865 -27.03 67.64 2.56
N ALA A 866 -26.85 67.73 3.89
CA ALA A 866 -27.92 67.51 4.88
C ALA A 866 -29.13 68.43 4.66
N LYS A 867 -28.90 69.72 4.36
CA LYS A 867 -29.98 70.67 4.07
C LYS A 867 -30.71 70.34 2.76
N LEU A 868 -29.99 69.96 1.72
CA LEU A 868 -30.59 69.55 0.45
C LEU A 868 -31.45 68.30 0.60
N VAL A 869 -30.94 67.28 1.30
CA VAL A 869 -31.65 66.03 1.57
C VAL A 869 -32.91 66.26 2.42
N SER A 870 -32.85 67.19 3.38
CA SER A 870 -33.98 67.52 4.26
C SER A 870 -35.23 68.01 3.51
N PHE A 871 -35.10 68.47 2.26
CA PHE A 871 -36.24 68.84 1.42
C PHE A 871 -37.22 67.67 1.15
N SER A 872 -36.73 66.43 1.25
CA SER A 872 -37.51 65.20 1.05
C SER A 872 -37.78 64.39 2.33
N GLN A 873 -37.29 64.85 3.49
CA GLN A 873 -37.40 64.15 4.77
C GLN A 873 -38.40 64.85 5.70
N SER A 874 -39.19 64.07 6.45
CA SER A 874 -40.08 64.61 7.47
C SER A 874 -39.31 64.89 8.77
N ASP A 875 -39.54 66.05 9.41
CA ASP A 875 -38.92 66.43 10.68
C ASP A 875 -39.31 65.51 11.87
N THR A 876 -40.30 64.63 11.70
CA THR A 876 -40.79 63.73 12.75
C THR A 876 -40.00 62.42 12.82
N LYS A 877 -39.26 62.23 13.93
CA LYS A 877 -38.62 60.95 14.35
C LYS A 877 -39.62 59.82 14.70
N ALA A 878 -40.79 59.76 14.07
CA ALA A 878 -41.79 58.74 14.35
C ALA A 878 -41.78 57.64 13.28
N LYS A 879 -41.51 56.40 13.71
CA LYS A 879 -41.71 55.19 12.90
C LYS A 879 -43.20 55.04 12.56
N GLN A 880 -43.65 55.53 11.42
CA GLN A 880 -44.87 55.05 10.75
C GLN A 880 -44.92 55.52 9.28
N THR A 881 -45.56 54.70 8.47
CA THR A 881 -45.40 54.50 7.01
C THR A 881 -46.09 55.52 6.10
N VAL A 882 -46.28 56.77 6.52
CA VAL A 882 -46.79 57.82 5.61
C VAL A 882 -46.02 59.12 5.86
N VAL A 883 -45.22 59.52 4.87
CA VAL A 883 -44.59 60.83 4.80
C VAL A 883 -45.69 61.82 4.45
N THR A 884 -46.17 62.63 5.39
CA THR A 884 -47.27 63.58 5.14
C THR A 884 -46.91 65.06 5.25
N ASP A 885 -45.70 65.44 5.65
CA ASP A 885 -45.31 66.85 5.81
C ASP A 885 -43.87 67.12 5.35
N THR A 886 -43.62 67.14 4.04
CA THR A 886 -42.31 67.53 3.48
C THR A 886 -42.45 68.64 2.44
N PRO A 887 -41.46 69.54 2.29
CA PRO A 887 -41.47 70.56 1.24
C PRO A 887 -41.64 69.95 -0.18
N LEU A 888 -41.06 68.78 -0.43
CA LEU A 888 -41.23 68.07 -1.70
C LEU A 888 -42.67 67.60 -1.93
N GLN A 889 -43.35 67.10 -0.89
CA GLN A 889 -44.76 66.72 -1.00
C GLN A 889 -45.63 67.95 -1.30
N THR A 890 -45.41 69.07 -0.59
CA THR A 890 -46.13 70.32 -0.88
C THR A 890 -45.90 70.78 -2.32
N TYR A 891 -44.68 70.61 -2.86
CA TYR A 891 -44.40 70.86 -4.28
C TYR A 891 -45.22 69.96 -5.21
N VAL A 892 -45.32 68.66 -4.91
CA VAL A 892 -46.12 67.71 -5.71
C VAL A 892 -47.61 68.04 -5.65
N GLU A 893 -48.11 68.48 -4.50
CA GLU A 893 -49.51 68.95 -4.34
C GLU A 893 -49.78 70.18 -5.20
N ILE A 894 -48.86 71.15 -5.23
CA ILE A 894 -48.94 72.33 -6.13
C ILE A 894 -49.03 71.89 -7.60
N LEU A 895 -48.18 70.96 -8.04
CA LEU A 895 -48.22 70.46 -9.42
C LEU A 895 -49.51 69.68 -9.72
N THR A 896 -50.04 68.94 -8.75
CA THR A 896 -51.28 68.18 -8.89
C THR A 896 -52.49 69.11 -9.06
N GLU A 897 -52.54 70.20 -8.31
CA GLU A 897 -53.60 71.21 -8.44
C GLU A 897 -53.51 71.99 -9.76
N LEU A 898 -52.29 72.36 -10.18
CA LEU A 898 -52.08 72.99 -11.49
C LEU A 898 -52.51 72.07 -12.63
N ARG A 899 -52.17 70.77 -12.55
CA ARG A 899 -52.61 69.77 -13.52
C ARG A 899 -54.14 69.67 -13.55
N ARG A 900 -54.79 69.58 -12.39
CA ARG A 900 -56.26 69.50 -12.30
C ARG A 900 -56.92 70.69 -12.98
N THR A 901 -56.36 71.89 -12.81
CA THR A 901 -56.84 73.09 -13.49
C THR A 901 -56.64 72.99 -15.01
N MET A 902 -55.45 72.57 -15.48
CA MET A 902 -55.17 72.39 -16.91
C MET A 902 -56.06 71.32 -17.56
N ASP A 903 -56.36 70.22 -16.85
CA ASP A 903 -57.24 69.14 -17.32
C ASP A 903 -58.71 69.61 -17.46
N ALA A 904 -59.11 70.65 -16.71
CA ALA A 904 -60.45 71.23 -16.76
C ALA A 904 -60.65 72.32 -17.83
N MET A 905 -59.58 72.73 -18.55
CA MET A 905 -59.64 73.75 -19.61
C MET A 905 -60.23 73.21 -20.91
N ASN A 906 -60.76 74.11 -21.73
CA ASN A 906 -61.17 73.79 -23.10
C ASN A 906 -59.97 73.37 -23.97
N GLN A 907 -60.19 72.49 -24.95
CA GLN A 907 -59.17 72.07 -25.91
C GLN A 907 -59.60 72.47 -27.34
N PRO A 908 -59.01 73.51 -27.96
CA PRO A 908 -57.89 74.34 -27.48
C PRO A 908 -58.27 75.36 -26.39
N PRO A 909 -57.31 75.80 -25.54
CA PRO A 909 -57.56 76.75 -24.45
C PRO A 909 -58.03 78.12 -24.95
N THR A 910 -58.95 78.76 -24.24
CA THR A 910 -59.37 80.14 -24.54
C THR A 910 -58.40 81.17 -23.98
N SER A 911 -58.45 82.42 -24.45
CA SER A 911 -57.61 83.51 -23.91
C SER A 911 -57.81 83.73 -22.41
N THR A 912 -59.04 83.55 -21.91
CA THR A 912 -59.36 83.64 -20.47
C THR A 912 -58.73 82.49 -19.68
N ASP A 913 -58.76 81.26 -20.23
CA ASP A 913 -58.10 80.09 -19.62
C ASP A 913 -56.59 80.33 -19.47
N MET A 914 -55.96 80.97 -20.48
CA MET A 914 -54.53 81.27 -20.48
C MET A 914 -54.13 82.37 -19.49
N ILE A 915 -54.97 83.40 -19.29
CA ILE A 915 -54.75 84.45 -18.27
C ILE A 915 -54.80 83.84 -16.87
N ASN A 916 -55.87 83.09 -16.58
CA ASN A 916 -56.04 82.44 -15.27
C ASN A 916 -54.90 81.44 -14.99
N LEU A 917 -54.47 80.70 -16.01
CA LEU A 917 -53.32 79.79 -15.89
C LEU A 917 -52.03 80.55 -15.58
N SER A 918 -51.79 81.70 -16.23
CA SER A 918 -50.59 82.51 -15.98
C SER A 918 -50.52 83.05 -14.54
N GLU A 919 -51.67 83.44 -13.98
CA GLU A 919 -51.79 83.89 -12.59
C GLU A 919 -51.53 82.74 -11.62
N GLN A 920 -52.16 81.58 -11.84
CA GLN A 920 -51.93 80.38 -11.02
C GLN A 920 -50.48 79.88 -11.08
N LEU A 921 -49.83 79.92 -12.24
CA LEU A 921 -48.42 79.56 -12.39
C LEU A 921 -47.50 80.56 -11.66
N SER A 922 -47.84 81.85 -11.67
CA SER A 922 -47.12 82.89 -10.91
C SER A 922 -47.23 82.69 -9.40
N ASP A 923 -48.42 82.40 -8.90
CA ASP A 923 -48.65 82.13 -7.48
C ASP A 923 -48.05 80.79 -7.04
N ALA A 924 -48.10 79.77 -7.89
CA ALA A 924 -47.37 78.53 -7.68
C ALA A 924 -45.86 78.79 -7.58
N ALA A 925 -45.28 79.61 -8.47
CA ALA A 925 -43.87 79.95 -8.42
C ALA A 925 -43.49 80.66 -7.10
N LYS A 926 -44.31 81.60 -6.60
CA LYS A 926 -44.09 82.23 -5.28
C LYS A 926 -44.14 81.21 -4.14
N LYS A 927 -45.11 80.29 -4.15
CA LYS A 927 -45.23 79.21 -3.15
C LYS A 927 -44.01 78.30 -3.17
N VAL A 928 -43.53 77.91 -4.36
CA VAL A 928 -42.32 77.09 -4.51
C VAL A 928 -41.07 77.84 -4.03
N GLU A 929 -40.97 79.14 -4.30
CA GLU A 929 -39.86 79.97 -3.81
C GLU A 929 -39.86 80.08 -2.27
N ALA A 930 -41.04 80.10 -1.64
CA ALA A 930 -41.18 80.05 -0.18
C ALA A 930 -40.69 78.71 0.41
N LEU A 931 -40.93 77.58 -0.26
CA LEU A 931 -40.43 76.26 0.16
C LEU A 931 -38.89 76.18 0.15
N LEU A 932 -38.22 77.02 -0.64
CA LEU A 932 -36.76 77.07 -0.74
C LEU A 932 -36.10 77.97 0.31
N GLN A 933 -36.83 78.88 0.96
CA GLN A 933 -36.26 79.85 1.91
C GLN A 933 -35.48 79.22 3.09
N PRO A 934 -35.93 78.10 3.71
CA PRO A 934 -35.22 77.48 4.84
C PRO A 934 -33.89 76.80 4.47
N LEU A 935 -33.60 76.64 3.17
CA LEU A 935 -32.40 75.99 2.66
C LEU A 935 -31.22 76.98 2.60
N ASP A 936 -30.00 76.45 2.54
CA ASP A 936 -28.81 77.26 2.27
C ASP A 936 -28.71 77.63 0.78
N GLU A 937 -27.89 78.63 0.45
CA GLU A 937 -27.77 79.13 -0.93
C GLU A 937 -27.31 78.04 -1.93
N LYS A 938 -26.53 77.06 -1.46
CA LYS A 938 -26.08 75.93 -2.28
C LYS A 938 -27.25 75.00 -2.64
N ALA A 939 -28.05 74.58 -1.66
CA ALA A 939 -29.22 73.74 -1.90
C ALA A 939 -30.29 74.49 -2.73
N LYS A 940 -30.47 75.80 -2.51
CA LYS A 940 -31.34 76.64 -3.35
C LYS A 940 -30.88 76.66 -4.79
N ALA A 941 -29.59 76.86 -5.06
CA ALA A 941 -29.05 76.90 -6.42
C ALA A 941 -29.28 75.58 -7.18
N LEU A 942 -29.22 74.44 -6.49
CA LEU A 942 -29.43 73.11 -7.07
C LEU A 942 -30.93 72.80 -7.31
N LEU A 943 -31.81 73.13 -6.37
CA LEU A 943 -33.25 72.82 -6.49
C LEU A 943 -34.04 73.84 -7.30
N ARG A 944 -33.68 75.12 -7.26
CA ARG A 944 -34.47 76.20 -7.88
C ARG A 944 -34.74 75.95 -9.37
N PRO A 945 -33.76 75.57 -10.22
CA PRO A 945 -34.02 75.27 -11.63
C PRO A 945 -34.96 74.06 -11.80
N LEU A 946 -34.75 73.00 -11.03
CA LEU A 946 -35.55 71.77 -11.08
C LEU A 946 -37.02 72.01 -10.69
N LEU A 947 -37.27 72.86 -9.70
CA LEU A 947 -38.62 73.12 -9.20
C LEU A 947 -39.35 74.20 -9.99
N LEU A 948 -38.65 75.25 -10.47
CA LEU A 948 -39.28 76.38 -11.17
C LEU A 948 -39.40 76.18 -12.69
N ASN A 949 -38.49 75.45 -13.36
CA ASN A 949 -38.59 75.25 -14.81
C ASN A 949 -39.90 74.55 -15.22
N PRO A 950 -40.42 73.54 -14.49
CA PRO A 950 -41.73 72.95 -14.78
C PRO A 950 -42.88 73.97 -14.80
N LEU A 951 -42.79 75.05 -14.01
CA LEU A 951 -43.81 76.10 -13.90
C LEU A 951 -43.73 77.15 -15.02
N ARG A 952 -42.68 77.12 -15.86
CA ARG A 952 -42.45 78.09 -16.95
C ARG A 952 -43.10 77.64 -18.26
N VAL A 953 -44.43 77.50 -18.27
CA VAL A 953 -45.18 77.09 -19.48
C VAL A 953 -45.12 78.19 -20.54
N GLN A 954 -44.39 77.98 -21.64
CA GLN A 954 -44.10 79.04 -22.62
C GLN A 954 -45.37 79.59 -23.30
N GLY A 955 -46.35 78.73 -23.57
CA GLY A 955 -47.63 79.13 -24.17
C GLY A 955 -48.52 80.01 -23.28
N SER A 956 -48.29 80.08 -21.96
CA SER A 956 -49.13 80.82 -21.00
C SER A 956 -48.95 82.34 -21.01
N ARG A 957 -47.92 82.86 -21.71
CA ARG A 957 -47.68 84.31 -21.84
C ARG A 957 -48.45 84.86 -23.04
N LEU A 958 -49.55 85.58 -22.80
CA LEU A 958 -50.10 86.50 -23.79
C LEU A 958 -49.17 87.73 -23.87
N ALA A 959 -48.79 88.11 -25.10
CA ALA A 959 -47.97 89.30 -25.34
C ALA A 959 -48.62 90.55 -24.72
N ALA A 960 -47.82 91.37 -24.03
CA ALA A 960 -48.24 92.69 -23.59
C ALA A 960 -48.69 93.54 -24.80
N PRO A 961 -49.71 94.40 -24.67
CA PRO A 961 -50.12 95.28 -25.77
C PRO A 961 -49.00 96.29 -26.05
N ALA A 962 -48.70 96.48 -27.33
CA ALA A 962 -47.74 97.46 -27.81
C ALA A 962 -48.10 98.88 -27.36
N ALA A 963 -47.20 99.54 -26.62
CA ALA A 963 -47.25 100.97 -26.37
C ALA A 963 -46.23 101.70 -27.26
N ALA A 964 -46.79 102.40 -28.25
CA ALA A 964 -46.34 103.62 -28.91
C ALA A 964 -44.86 103.76 -29.34
N THR A 965 -44.68 103.70 -30.66
CA THR A 965 -43.68 104.46 -31.43
C THR A 965 -43.61 105.93 -31.01
N THR A 966 -42.42 106.41 -30.67
CA THR A 966 -41.94 107.75 -31.07
C THR A 966 -40.44 107.67 -31.35
N SER A 967 -40.03 108.08 -32.54
CA SER A 967 -38.66 108.44 -32.94
C SER A 967 -38.53 109.96 -32.95
N PRO A 968 -37.33 110.58 -33.07
CA PRO A 968 -35.97 110.06 -32.82
C PRO A 968 -35.38 110.52 -31.49
#